data_AF-A0A817ZGZ5-F1
#
_entry.id   AF-A0A817ZGZ5-F1
#
_cell.length_a   1.000
_cell.length_b   1.000
_cell.length_c   1.000
_cell.angle_alpha   90.00
_cell.angle_beta   90.00
_cell.angle_gamma   90.00
#
_symmetry.space_group_name_H-M   'P 1'
#
loop_
_entity.id
_entity.type
_entity.pdbx_description
1 polymer ?
#
loop_
_entity_poly.entity_id
_entity_poly.type
_entity_poly.pdbx_seq_one_letter_code
_entity_poly.pdbx_strand_id
1 'polypeptide(L)'
;MIENVSRISSDNISALNHESMQMLIENLAKERNNMSYADFNALKNTKFLQGTTLKSNRKNEQKYFPHDLHFPFVAEQLIWSKLIILDWYGIDSYSLEYAFLKELGVREAPDLQMLLKRIVQEHDYYQCQNGQRRKNYKLPIALEFFAENFQKHYSTIWKTSNIQQPFLPSRFLTKTNDTDIILSAPDKVYKSSNPLCGTLLPEVVQLFEKHFNISLLGITEHPTLTQAFDIIMERKTELLTLESACHIFSYLNGLDGLNQVFIKRLSNIAFIPLEGVSTLMKPSHVFIKQFVPSVDETIDDTSGLIDYVDFGTEANAFLLAVGVLHSPSVQMLAELLIERQETYLSNLTNDVNIHKKLRVYKECLKKIAIASTDTPELYRNPLKTRLTNERWCFGIQLNNDNKNFTYRIVKPTEIYLDDDHQCVLAHHPICSPNEPELTKLYEQFGAQWLSNCVKRDLKPTGKPKTTDKSKDLYTLIQSRLRFLFVNNRKQFGSSCALEQTENEVVLYFRQDETTSQLDYPDIASELARFVFKNAPETVIHTISDRLSSSLDSLRRRGVPVDDWLDSMSQIVVPARINMPLWKKAVLAPIELILMTFRVKPKPLPVPSPITIQRPSNATPVISDPVGFTKFDVNNVEQMRHIIDLSQAYVNPKFIQNEHTKEEICYSCVDLPAANMTRLKNVDISIPLYLEQNITKTSKMIDQAKQLAWLLTGLADNVFRLNIQSLHLFYDKVGPRIAFNTNGALFFNLRYFKEVFADQLQDYLRKPNEPNSIVSTIVNFYFMVTCHELAHNMYSNHDLNFIQYLQQLAVVFMVEKETFLKDFSFQNYRTNK
;
A
#
# COMPACT_ATOMS: atom_id res chain seq x y z
N MET A 1 -34.46 14.58 -95.53
CA MET A 1 -35.27 13.41 -95.10
C MET A 1 -36.27 13.74 -93.99
N ILE A 2 -36.71 15.00 -93.84
CA ILE A 2 -37.55 15.43 -92.70
C ILE A 2 -39.04 15.00 -92.83
N GLU A 3 -39.46 14.47 -93.98
CA GLU A 3 -40.78 13.82 -94.14
C GLU A 3 -40.83 12.33 -93.73
N ASN A 4 -39.69 11.71 -93.38
CA ASN A 4 -39.67 10.30 -92.93
C ASN A 4 -39.70 10.13 -91.41
N VAL A 5 -39.36 11.17 -90.62
CA VAL A 5 -39.34 11.10 -89.16
C VAL A 5 -40.75 11.30 -88.56
N SER A 6 -41.62 12.04 -89.24
CA SER A 6 -43.02 12.28 -88.84
C SER A 6 -43.99 11.12 -89.10
N ARG A 7 -43.51 9.98 -89.61
CA ARG A 7 -44.30 8.75 -89.84
C ARG A 7 -43.95 7.57 -88.92
N ILE A 8 -43.15 7.80 -87.88
CA ILE A 8 -42.96 6.84 -86.79
C ILE A 8 -44.01 7.11 -85.70
N SER A 9 -45.27 6.88 -86.06
CA SER A 9 -46.32 6.66 -85.06
C SER A 9 -46.00 5.39 -84.25
N SER A 10 -46.60 5.27 -83.06
CA SER A 10 -46.41 4.17 -82.10
C SER A 10 -46.50 2.76 -82.70
N ASP A 11 -47.21 2.61 -83.82
CA ASP A 11 -47.61 1.32 -84.36
C ASP A 11 -46.53 0.74 -85.31
N ASN A 12 -45.67 1.57 -85.92
CA ASN A 12 -44.62 1.12 -86.85
C ASN A 12 -43.31 0.71 -86.17
N ILE A 13 -43.10 1.04 -84.88
CA ILE A 13 -41.96 0.52 -84.11
C ILE A 13 -42.18 -0.97 -83.75
N SER A 14 -43.40 -1.49 -83.90
CA SER A 14 -43.79 -2.84 -83.48
C SER A 14 -43.02 -3.98 -84.14
N ALA A 15 -42.55 -3.82 -85.39
CA ALA A 15 -41.99 -4.90 -86.22
C ALA A 15 -40.56 -4.64 -86.72
N LEU A 16 -39.64 -4.23 -85.84
CA LEU A 16 -38.21 -4.12 -86.17
C LEU A 16 -37.46 -5.41 -85.79
N ASN A 17 -36.82 -6.03 -86.78
CA ASN A 17 -35.83 -7.10 -86.56
C ASN A 17 -34.54 -6.51 -85.96
N HIS A 18 -33.64 -7.36 -85.45
CA HIS A 18 -32.34 -6.96 -84.88
C HIS A 18 -31.53 -6.02 -85.81
N GLU A 19 -31.43 -6.35 -87.11
CA GLU A 19 -30.78 -5.51 -88.13
C GLU A 19 -31.46 -4.13 -88.28
N SER A 20 -32.79 -4.10 -88.19
CA SER A 20 -33.57 -2.86 -88.26
C SER A 20 -33.35 -1.97 -87.03
N MET A 21 -33.17 -2.56 -85.84
CA MET A 21 -32.85 -1.80 -84.62
C MET A 21 -31.48 -1.13 -84.72
N GLN A 22 -30.47 -1.84 -85.23
CA GLN A 22 -29.12 -1.31 -85.43
C GLN A 22 -29.15 -0.12 -86.41
N MET A 23 -29.78 -0.29 -87.59
CA MET A 23 -29.96 0.81 -88.54
C MET A 23 -30.74 2.00 -87.97
N LEU A 24 -31.75 1.76 -87.11
CA LEU A 24 -32.49 2.82 -86.44
C LEU A 24 -31.57 3.61 -85.49
N ILE A 25 -30.76 2.92 -84.69
CA ILE A 25 -29.83 3.55 -83.74
C ILE A 25 -28.73 4.32 -84.48
N GLU A 26 -28.16 3.78 -85.56
CA GLU A 26 -27.18 4.49 -86.41
C GLU A 26 -27.74 5.80 -86.99
N ASN A 27 -28.98 5.78 -87.47
CA ASN A 27 -29.62 6.98 -88.03
C ASN A 27 -29.94 8.00 -86.92
N LEU A 28 -30.47 7.56 -85.78
CA LEU A 28 -30.74 8.44 -84.64
C LEU A 28 -29.46 9.03 -84.03
N ALA A 29 -28.35 8.28 -84.00
CA ALA A 29 -27.04 8.75 -83.57
C ALA A 29 -26.50 9.84 -84.52
N LYS A 30 -26.65 9.68 -85.84
CA LYS A 30 -26.27 10.70 -86.85
C LYS A 30 -27.14 11.96 -86.74
N GLU A 31 -28.42 11.84 -86.41
CA GLU A 31 -29.34 12.97 -86.23
C GLU A 31 -29.33 13.56 -84.80
N ARG A 32 -28.52 13.04 -83.87
CA ARG A 32 -28.45 13.46 -82.46
C ARG A 32 -28.27 14.97 -82.24
N ASN A 33 -27.52 15.63 -83.12
CA ASN A 33 -27.27 17.08 -83.08
C ASN A 33 -28.46 17.93 -83.58
N ASN A 34 -29.39 17.33 -84.32
CA ASN A 34 -30.59 17.98 -84.88
C ASN A 34 -31.86 17.69 -84.05
N MET A 35 -31.77 16.80 -83.06
CA MET A 35 -32.91 16.34 -82.24
C MET A 35 -33.23 17.33 -81.11
N SER A 36 -34.52 17.59 -80.87
CA SER A 36 -34.92 18.46 -79.75
C SER A 36 -34.73 17.78 -78.39
N TYR A 37 -34.58 18.59 -77.34
CA TYR A 37 -34.48 18.09 -75.96
C TYR A 37 -35.73 17.31 -75.51
N ALA A 38 -36.91 17.69 -76.02
CA ALA A 38 -38.17 17.00 -75.72
C ALA A 38 -38.21 15.60 -76.38
N ASP A 39 -37.85 15.50 -77.65
CA ASP A 39 -37.82 14.23 -78.39
C ASP A 39 -36.78 13.28 -77.82
N PHE A 40 -35.59 13.80 -77.47
CA PHE A 40 -34.54 13.01 -76.84
C PHE A 40 -34.98 12.46 -75.47
N ASN A 41 -35.65 13.28 -74.65
CA ASN A 41 -36.23 12.81 -73.39
C ASN A 41 -37.41 11.83 -73.59
N ALA A 42 -38.18 11.94 -74.67
CA ALA A 42 -39.19 10.96 -75.01
C ALA A 42 -38.55 9.59 -75.36
N LEU A 43 -37.45 9.58 -76.11
CA LEU A 43 -36.67 8.36 -76.38
C LEU A 43 -36.12 7.72 -75.10
N LYS A 44 -35.60 8.51 -74.14
CA LYS A 44 -35.15 7.96 -72.83
C LYS A 44 -36.24 7.24 -72.05
N ASN A 45 -37.48 7.70 -72.19
CA ASN A 45 -38.63 7.22 -71.42
C ASN A 45 -39.59 6.35 -72.26
N THR A 46 -39.13 5.76 -73.36
CA THR A 46 -39.93 4.84 -74.20
C THR A 46 -39.29 3.46 -74.30
N LYS A 47 -40.13 2.41 -74.35
CA LYS A 47 -39.68 1.02 -74.51
C LYS A 47 -39.53 0.68 -75.99
N PHE A 48 -38.36 0.92 -76.56
CA PHE A 48 -38.11 0.65 -77.98
C PHE A 48 -36.90 -0.28 -78.24
N LEU A 49 -35.95 -0.37 -77.32
CA LEU A 49 -34.78 -1.24 -77.45
C LEU A 49 -35.11 -2.69 -77.06
N GLN A 50 -34.58 -3.66 -77.80
CA GLN A 50 -34.73 -5.10 -77.47
C GLN A 50 -33.65 -5.51 -76.47
N GLY A 51 -34.02 -6.42 -75.56
CA GLY A 51 -33.11 -6.91 -74.54
C GLY A 51 -33.20 -8.42 -74.33
N THR A 52 -32.04 -9.05 -74.14
CA THR A 52 -31.89 -10.49 -73.91
C THR A 52 -31.21 -10.74 -72.57
N THR A 53 -31.05 -12.01 -72.19
CA THR A 53 -30.23 -12.45 -71.05
C THR A 53 -29.33 -13.58 -71.51
N LEU A 54 -28.15 -13.75 -70.89
CA LEU A 54 -27.10 -14.70 -71.32
C LEU A 54 -27.54 -16.16 -71.54
N LYS A 55 -28.69 -16.58 -70.97
CA LYS A 55 -29.21 -17.95 -71.08
C LYS A 55 -30.55 -18.06 -71.81
N SER A 56 -31.07 -16.95 -72.34
CA SER A 56 -32.35 -16.98 -73.06
C SER A 56 -32.12 -17.30 -74.54
N ASN A 57 -32.85 -18.30 -75.05
CA ASN A 57 -32.95 -18.49 -76.49
C ASN A 57 -33.66 -17.27 -77.10
N ARG A 58 -33.21 -16.81 -78.27
CA ARG A 58 -33.64 -15.59 -79.00
C ARG A 58 -35.11 -15.60 -79.47
N LYS A 59 -36.08 -15.75 -78.55
CA LYS A 59 -37.52 -15.91 -78.86
C LYS A 59 -38.46 -14.99 -78.05
N ASN A 60 -37.93 -14.17 -77.15
CA ASN A 60 -38.72 -13.20 -76.39
C ASN A 60 -38.45 -11.79 -76.89
N GLU A 61 -39.30 -11.30 -77.80
CA GLU A 61 -39.26 -9.93 -78.37
C GLU A 61 -39.72 -8.86 -77.37
N GLN A 62 -39.17 -8.88 -76.15
CA GLN A 62 -39.54 -7.92 -75.12
C GLN A 62 -38.72 -6.63 -75.27
N LYS A 63 -39.42 -5.50 -75.33
CA LYS A 63 -38.84 -4.16 -75.36
C LYS A 63 -38.68 -3.59 -73.96
N TYR A 64 -37.56 -2.93 -73.74
CA TYR A 64 -37.16 -2.33 -72.46
C TYR A 64 -36.90 -0.83 -72.61
N PHE A 65 -36.93 -0.11 -71.50
CA PHE A 65 -36.43 1.26 -71.47
C PHE A 65 -34.90 1.24 -71.61
N PRO A 66 -34.27 2.26 -72.25
CA PRO A 66 -32.81 2.36 -72.30
C PRO A 66 -32.14 2.22 -70.93
N HIS A 67 -32.73 2.82 -69.89
CA HIS A 67 -32.20 2.77 -68.53
C HIS A 67 -32.34 1.41 -67.82
N ASP A 68 -33.04 0.43 -68.38
CA ASP A 68 -33.13 -0.93 -67.82
C ASP A 68 -32.10 -1.89 -68.45
N LEU A 69 -31.52 -1.49 -69.58
CA LEU A 69 -30.58 -2.27 -70.36
C LEU A 69 -29.14 -1.99 -69.97
N HIS A 70 -28.31 -3.03 -70.07
CA HIS A 70 -26.87 -2.98 -69.87
C HIS A 70 -26.18 -3.40 -71.17
N PHE A 71 -24.95 -2.94 -71.41
CA PHE A 71 -24.19 -3.44 -72.56
C PHE A 71 -23.81 -4.93 -72.37
N PRO A 72 -23.71 -5.76 -73.43
CA PRO A 72 -23.45 -7.20 -73.32
C PRO A 72 -22.21 -7.56 -72.48
N PHE A 73 -21.12 -6.81 -72.65
CA PHE A 73 -19.87 -7.01 -71.92
C PHE A 73 -20.05 -7.02 -70.39
N VAL A 74 -21.03 -6.26 -69.87
CA VAL A 74 -21.32 -6.15 -68.43
C VAL A 74 -21.83 -7.49 -67.88
N ALA A 75 -22.72 -8.16 -68.61
CA ALA A 75 -23.20 -9.47 -68.19
C ALA A 75 -22.15 -10.56 -68.39
N GLU A 76 -21.36 -10.48 -69.46
CA GLU A 76 -20.26 -11.41 -69.73
C GLU A 76 -19.19 -11.36 -68.62
N GLN A 77 -18.76 -10.17 -68.21
CA GLN A 77 -17.83 -9.97 -67.08
C GLN A 77 -18.41 -10.48 -65.75
N LEU A 78 -19.69 -10.22 -65.47
CA LEU A 78 -20.36 -10.64 -64.23
C LEU A 78 -20.88 -12.09 -64.25
N ILE A 79 -20.83 -12.78 -65.40
CA ILE A 79 -21.47 -14.08 -65.67
C ILE A 79 -22.96 -14.10 -65.21
N TRP A 80 -23.64 -12.96 -65.31
CA TRP A 80 -24.92 -12.74 -64.64
C TRP A 80 -26.12 -13.09 -65.52
N SER A 81 -26.55 -14.35 -65.49
CA SER A 81 -27.61 -14.86 -66.37
C SER A 81 -29.03 -14.27 -66.16
N LYS A 82 -29.20 -13.32 -65.23
CA LYS A 82 -30.46 -12.60 -65.00
C LYS A 82 -30.36 -11.11 -65.31
N LEU A 83 -29.17 -10.60 -65.65
CA LEU A 83 -28.99 -9.22 -66.07
C LEU A 83 -29.57 -9.06 -67.49
N ILE A 84 -30.36 -8.01 -67.69
CA ILE A 84 -30.97 -7.70 -68.99
C ILE A 84 -29.95 -6.87 -69.77
N ILE A 85 -29.50 -7.42 -70.90
CA ILE A 85 -28.54 -6.80 -71.80
C ILE A 85 -29.19 -6.36 -73.10
N LEU A 86 -28.64 -5.33 -73.72
CA LEU A 86 -28.99 -4.91 -75.08
C LEU A 86 -28.74 -6.06 -76.07
N ASP A 87 -29.71 -6.34 -76.95
CA ASP A 87 -29.53 -7.32 -78.03
C ASP A 87 -28.71 -6.72 -79.19
N TRP A 88 -27.43 -6.47 -78.93
CA TRP A 88 -26.43 -6.01 -79.90
C TRP A 88 -25.03 -6.45 -79.44
N TYR A 89 -24.67 -7.70 -79.76
CA TYR A 89 -23.34 -8.25 -79.50
C TYR A 89 -22.30 -7.63 -80.44
N GLY A 90 -21.13 -7.25 -79.90
CA GLY A 90 -20.02 -6.73 -80.69
C GLY A 90 -20.10 -5.23 -81.08
N ILE A 91 -20.92 -4.42 -80.40
CA ILE A 91 -20.87 -2.96 -80.56
C ILE A 91 -19.49 -2.41 -80.13
N ASP A 92 -18.87 -1.58 -80.97
CA ASP A 92 -17.58 -0.94 -80.67
C ASP A 92 -17.77 0.18 -79.62
N SER A 93 -16.96 0.17 -78.56
CA SER A 93 -16.98 1.17 -77.49
C SER A 93 -16.54 2.57 -77.94
N TYR A 94 -15.90 2.68 -79.11
CA TYR A 94 -15.53 3.95 -79.74
C TYR A 94 -16.55 4.46 -80.77
N SER A 95 -17.64 3.73 -81.03
CA SER A 95 -18.67 4.10 -82.00
C SER A 95 -19.57 5.26 -81.54
N LEU A 96 -20.12 6.00 -82.50
CA LEU A 96 -21.12 7.06 -82.24
C LEU A 96 -22.41 6.47 -81.66
N GLU A 97 -22.74 5.26 -82.09
CA GLU A 97 -23.87 4.46 -81.67
C GLU A 97 -23.76 4.07 -80.18
N TYR A 98 -22.58 3.64 -79.73
CA TYR A 98 -22.30 3.36 -78.33
C TYR A 98 -22.43 4.62 -77.46
N ALA A 99 -21.84 5.74 -77.91
CA ALA A 99 -21.96 7.03 -77.22
C ALA A 99 -23.43 7.49 -77.12
N PHE A 100 -24.21 7.37 -78.21
CA PHE A 100 -25.62 7.70 -78.26
C PHE A 100 -26.48 6.82 -77.34
N LEU A 101 -26.26 5.50 -77.34
CA LEU A 101 -26.95 4.55 -76.44
C LEU A 101 -26.64 4.84 -74.97
N LYS A 102 -25.39 5.19 -74.66
CA LYS A 102 -24.98 5.64 -73.33
C LYS A 102 -25.68 6.94 -72.93
N GLU A 103 -25.78 7.93 -73.83
CA GLU A 103 -26.53 9.15 -73.54
C GLU A 103 -28.03 8.90 -73.35
N LEU A 104 -28.63 7.95 -74.08
CA LEU A 104 -30.02 7.51 -73.90
C LEU A 104 -30.26 6.83 -72.54
N GLY A 105 -29.23 6.23 -71.94
CA GLY A 105 -29.26 5.65 -70.60
C GLY A 105 -28.92 4.17 -70.52
N VAL A 106 -28.50 3.52 -71.62
CA VAL A 106 -28.00 2.14 -71.58
C VAL A 106 -26.75 2.09 -70.70
N ARG A 107 -26.74 1.18 -69.72
CA ARG A 107 -25.80 1.23 -68.61
C ARG A 107 -24.50 0.48 -68.91
N GLU A 108 -23.38 1.14 -68.65
CA GLU A 108 -22.04 0.53 -68.62
C GLU A 108 -21.77 -0.29 -67.35
N ALA A 109 -22.63 -0.19 -66.32
CA ALA A 109 -22.49 -0.88 -65.05
C ALA A 109 -23.87 -1.04 -64.37
N PRO A 110 -24.14 -2.11 -63.59
CA PRO A 110 -25.40 -2.27 -62.87
C PRO A 110 -25.60 -1.20 -61.80
N ASP A 111 -26.84 -1.01 -61.35
CA ASP A 111 -27.12 -0.17 -60.17
C ASP A 111 -26.40 -0.69 -58.92
N LEU A 112 -25.98 0.21 -58.05
CA LEU A 112 -25.23 -0.11 -56.83
C LEU A 112 -26.01 -1.05 -55.89
N GLN A 113 -27.31 -0.83 -55.68
CA GLN A 113 -28.13 -1.73 -54.85
C GLN A 113 -28.35 -3.09 -55.51
N MET A 114 -28.43 -3.11 -56.84
CA MET A 114 -28.53 -4.34 -57.62
C MET A 114 -27.23 -5.18 -57.50
N LEU A 115 -26.07 -4.53 -57.60
CA LEU A 115 -24.75 -5.15 -57.50
C LEU A 115 -24.44 -5.63 -56.07
N LEU A 116 -24.74 -4.83 -55.03
CA LEU A 116 -24.58 -5.24 -53.63
C LEU A 116 -25.42 -6.48 -53.28
N LYS A 117 -26.68 -6.53 -53.73
CA LYS A 117 -27.52 -7.74 -53.59
C LYS A 117 -26.95 -8.94 -54.33
N ARG A 118 -26.29 -8.73 -55.47
CA ARG A 118 -25.63 -9.80 -56.24
C ARG A 118 -24.39 -10.35 -55.52
N ILE A 119 -23.58 -9.49 -54.90
CA ILE A 119 -22.43 -9.88 -54.07
C ILE A 119 -22.87 -10.81 -52.93
N VAL A 120 -23.95 -10.44 -52.22
CA VAL A 120 -24.53 -11.29 -51.14
C VAL A 120 -25.01 -12.64 -51.70
N GLN A 121 -25.76 -12.64 -52.81
CA GLN A 121 -26.24 -13.90 -53.43
C GLN A 121 -25.11 -14.83 -53.90
N GLU A 122 -24.02 -14.29 -54.44
CA GLU A 122 -22.85 -15.08 -54.84
C GLU A 122 -22.12 -15.63 -53.61
N HIS A 123 -22.00 -14.83 -52.56
CA HIS A 123 -21.42 -15.27 -51.29
C HIS A 123 -22.20 -16.43 -50.66
N ASP A 124 -23.51 -16.28 -50.50
CA ASP A 124 -24.39 -17.30 -49.91
C ASP A 124 -24.37 -18.59 -50.73
N TYR A 125 -24.36 -18.48 -52.07
CA TYR A 125 -24.23 -19.62 -52.97
C TYR A 125 -22.90 -20.38 -52.75
N TYR A 126 -21.77 -19.67 -52.63
CA TYR A 126 -20.47 -20.28 -52.36
C TYR A 126 -20.35 -20.88 -50.95
N GLN A 127 -21.09 -20.34 -49.96
CA GLN A 127 -21.21 -20.98 -48.64
C GLN A 127 -22.02 -22.29 -48.73
N CYS A 128 -23.19 -22.27 -49.38
CA CYS A 128 -24.11 -23.41 -49.42
C CYS A 128 -23.56 -24.63 -50.17
N GLN A 129 -22.75 -24.44 -51.24
CA GLN A 129 -22.26 -25.59 -52.02
C GLN A 129 -21.13 -26.38 -51.34
N ASN A 130 -20.36 -25.78 -50.43
CA ASN A 130 -19.11 -26.39 -49.97
C ASN A 130 -19.24 -27.29 -48.73
N GLY A 131 -20.19 -27.04 -47.81
CA GLY A 131 -20.41 -27.84 -46.59
C GLY A 131 -19.25 -27.86 -45.56
N GLN A 132 -18.03 -27.58 -45.99
CA GLN A 132 -16.82 -27.37 -45.19
C GLN A 132 -16.40 -25.91 -45.33
N ARG A 133 -16.52 -25.14 -44.25
CA ARG A 133 -16.24 -23.69 -44.19
C ARG A 133 -14.78 -23.25 -44.47
N ARG A 134 -13.88 -24.14 -44.90
CA ARG A 134 -12.51 -24.12 -44.32
C ARG A 134 -11.28 -23.95 -45.22
N LYS A 135 -11.32 -24.01 -46.56
CA LYS A 135 -10.08 -23.84 -47.38
C LYS A 135 -10.20 -23.06 -48.70
N ASN A 136 -11.21 -23.31 -49.55
CA ASN A 136 -11.26 -22.74 -50.90
C ASN A 136 -12.44 -21.75 -51.08
N TYR A 137 -12.39 -20.62 -50.38
CA TYR A 137 -13.35 -19.54 -50.59
C TYR A 137 -13.07 -18.86 -51.94
N LYS A 138 -14.11 -18.73 -52.78
CA LYS A 138 -14.04 -17.94 -54.01
C LYS A 138 -14.68 -16.57 -53.75
N LEU A 139 -14.00 -15.51 -54.19
CA LEU A 139 -14.53 -14.15 -54.15
C LEU A 139 -15.75 -14.01 -55.08
N PRO A 140 -16.76 -13.20 -54.70
CA PRO A 140 -17.85 -12.82 -55.60
C PRO A 140 -17.30 -12.08 -56.83
N ILE A 141 -17.70 -12.51 -58.02
CA ILE A 141 -17.32 -11.87 -59.30
C ILE A 141 -17.92 -10.45 -59.35
N ALA A 142 -19.10 -10.28 -58.74
CA ALA A 142 -19.70 -8.96 -58.57
C ALA A 142 -18.88 -8.01 -57.67
N LEU A 143 -18.02 -8.53 -56.78
CA LEU A 143 -17.12 -7.72 -55.95
C LEU A 143 -15.86 -7.30 -56.74
N GLU A 144 -15.31 -8.19 -57.57
CA GLU A 144 -14.24 -7.87 -58.53
C GLU A 144 -14.69 -6.75 -59.48
N PHE A 145 -15.86 -6.91 -60.14
CA PHE A 145 -16.42 -5.88 -61.02
C PHE A 145 -16.72 -4.56 -60.29
N PHE A 146 -17.27 -4.62 -59.06
CA PHE A 146 -17.47 -3.43 -58.23
C PHE A 146 -16.16 -2.68 -58.01
N ALA A 147 -15.07 -3.40 -57.73
CA ALA A 147 -13.80 -2.79 -57.41
C ALA A 147 -13.15 -2.14 -58.64
N GLU A 148 -13.12 -2.83 -59.78
CA GLU A 148 -12.57 -2.30 -61.04
C GLU A 148 -13.31 -1.04 -61.52
N ASN A 149 -14.61 -0.94 -61.25
CA ASN A 149 -15.47 0.13 -61.75
C ASN A 149 -15.80 1.23 -60.73
N PHE A 150 -15.31 1.12 -59.48
CA PHE A 150 -15.71 1.99 -58.36
C PHE A 150 -15.54 3.48 -58.65
N GLN A 151 -14.34 3.88 -59.06
CA GLN A 151 -14.02 5.30 -59.29
C GLN A 151 -14.86 5.90 -60.42
N LYS A 152 -15.10 5.13 -61.48
CA LYS A 152 -15.80 5.56 -62.70
C LYS A 152 -17.32 5.68 -62.52
N HIS A 153 -17.94 4.75 -61.80
CA HIS A 153 -19.42 4.61 -61.79
C HIS A 153 -20.07 4.73 -60.41
N TYR A 154 -19.36 4.46 -59.31
CA TYR A 154 -19.98 4.35 -57.98
C TYR A 154 -19.53 5.43 -56.98
N SER A 155 -18.38 6.07 -57.19
CA SER A 155 -17.74 6.99 -56.24
C SER A 155 -18.58 8.20 -55.81
N THR A 156 -19.43 8.73 -56.69
CA THR A 156 -20.33 9.87 -56.40
C THR A 156 -21.54 9.44 -55.58
N ILE A 157 -22.17 8.32 -55.95
CA ILE A 157 -23.32 7.73 -55.25
C ILE A 157 -22.89 7.24 -53.86
N TRP A 158 -21.70 6.66 -53.75
CA TRP A 158 -21.15 6.19 -52.48
C TRP A 158 -21.01 7.32 -51.46
N LYS A 159 -20.47 8.48 -51.86
CA LYS A 159 -20.31 9.65 -50.98
C LYS A 159 -21.62 10.27 -50.50
N THR A 160 -22.72 10.07 -51.24
CA THR A 160 -24.05 10.60 -50.89
C THR A 160 -24.95 9.56 -50.22
N SER A 161 -24.57 8.28 -50.21
CA SER A 161 -25.38 7.17 -49.71
C SER A 161 -24.75 6.55 -48.46
N ASN A 162 -25.44 6.61 -47.31
CA ASN A 162 -25.02 5.90 -46.11
C ASN A 162 -25.36 4.39 -46.21
N ILE A 163 -24.52 3.64 -46.91
CA ILE A 163 -24.74 2.21 -47.18
C ILE A 163 -24.29 1.37 -45.98
N GLN A 164 -25.27 0.93 -45.20
CA GLN A 164 -25.11 0.08 -44.01
C GLN A 164 -25.30 -1.42 -44.31
N GLN A 165 -25.53 -1.80 -45.58
CA GLN A 165 -25.73 -3.20 -45.95
C GLN A 165 -24.41 -3.98 -45.82
N PRO A 166 -24.38 -5.15 -45.16
CA PRO A 166 -23.21 -6.03 -45.16
C PRO A 166 -22.98 -6.64 -46.54
N PHE A 167 -21.78 -6.49 -47.09
CA PHE A 167 -21.38 -7.09 -48.37
C PHE A 167 -19.88 -7.41 -48.48
N LEU A 168 -19.05 -6.95 -47.53
CA LEU A 168 -17.61 -7.16 -47.56
C LEU A 168 -17.26 -8.48 -46.87
N PRO A 169 -16.57 -9.41 -47.55
CA PRO A 169 -16.11 -10.65 -46.93
C PRO A 169 -15.02 -10.38 -45.88
N SER A 170 -15.29 -10.75 -44.63
CA SER A 170 -14.42 -10.57 -43.48
C SER A 170 -14.35 -11.83 -42.61
N ARG A 171 -13.34 -11.92 -41.75
CA ARG A 171 -13.20 -12.94 -40.69
C ARG A 171 -13.45 -12.30 -39.33
N PHE A 172 -13.99 -13.07 -38.39
CA PHE A 172 -14.24 -12.62 -37.02
C PHE A 172 -13.56 -13.56 -36.00
N LEU A 173 -12.83 -12.98 -35.06
CA LEU A 173 -11.98 -13.70 -34.09
C LEU A 173 -12.75 -14.11 -32.83
N THR A 174 -13.64 -15.10 -32.93
CA THR A 174 -14.16 -15.81 -31.75
C THR A 174 -13.23 -16.94 -31.29
N LYS A 175 -13.17 -17.19 -29.96
CA LYS A 175 -12.40 -18.30 -29.34
C LYS A 175 -12.70 -19.71 -29.89
N THR A 176 -13.78 -19.90 -30.66
CA THR A 176 -14.14 -21.17 -31.30
C THR A 176 -13.99 -21.13 -32.82
N ASN A 177 -12.77 -21.41 -33.29
CA ASN A 177 -12.35 -21.64 -34.69
C ASN A 177 -12.24 -20.41 -35.62
N ASP A 178 -10.99 -20.20 -36.03
CA ASP A 178 -10.43 -19.13 -36.88
C ASP A 178 -10.84 -19.20 -38.38
N THR A 179 -12.03 -19.70 -38.71
CA THR A 179 -12.34 -20.16 -40.10
C THR A 179 -13.60 -19.61 -40.76
N ASP A 180 -14.46 -18.90 -40.04
CA ASP A 180 -15.75 -18.47 -40.61
C ASP A 180 -15.64 -17.12 -41.32
N ILE A 181 -15.98 -17.12 -42.62
CA ILE A 181 -16.08 -15.89 -43.42
C ILE A 181 -17.52 -15.37 -43.32
N ILE A 182 -17.67 -14.12 -42.91
CA ILE A 182 -18.95 -13.42 -42.77
C ILE A 182 -19.00 -12.20 -43.69
N LEU A 183 -20.21 -11.74 -44.03
CA LEU A 183 -20.38 -10.43 -44.66
C LEU A 183 -20.53 -9.37 -43.58
N SER A 184 -19.76 -8.29 -43.70
CA SER A 184 -19.80 -7.15 -42.80
C SER A 184 -20.01 -5.83 -43.57
N ALA A 185 -20.47 -4.81 -42.85
CA ALA A 185 -20.65 -3.46 -43.38
C ALA A 185 -19.31 -2.67 -43.32
N PRO A 186 -19.09 -1.66 -44.19
CA PRO A 186 -17.80 -0.96 -44.30
C PRO A 186 -17.32 -0.28 -43.02
N ASP A 187 -18.24 0.13 -42.14
CA ASP A 187 -17.97 0.78 -40.86
C ASP A 187 -17.49 -0.18 -39.75
N LYS A 188 -17.66 -1.50 -39.95
CA LYS A 188 -17.36 -2.55 -38.95
C LYS A 188 -16.19 -3.46 -39.37
N VAL A 189 -15.47 -3.07 -40.42
CA VAL A 189 -14.37 -3.84 -41.00
C VAL A 189 -13.11 -2.99 -41.11
N TYR A 190 -11.98 -3.60 -40.80
CA TYR A 190 -10.66 -2.98 -40.84
C TYR A 190 -9.69 -3.85 -41.63
N LYS A 191 -8.63 -3.25 -42.21
CA LYS A 191 -7.63 -4.03 -42.97
C LYS A 191 -6.85 -5.00 -42.08
N SER A 192 -6.43 -4.52 -40.90
CA SER A 192 -5.53 -5.26 -40.01
C SER A 192 -6.30 -6.21 -39.09
N SER A 193 -5.66 -7.34 -38.75
CA SER A 193 -6.18 -8.29 -37.76
C SER A 193 -6.40 -7.60 -36.42
N ASN A 194 -7.58 -7.79 -35.83
CA ASN A 194 -7.95 -7.15 -34.57
C ASN A 194 -8.98 -7.98 -33.78
N PRO A 195 -8.91 -8.02 -32.44
CA PRO A 195 -9.73 -8.91 -31.61
C PRO A 195 -11.20 -8.47 -31.46
N LEU A 196 -11.62 -7.32 -32.01
CA LEU A 196 -12.90 -6.68 -31.71
C LEU A 196 -13.89 -6.68 -32.88
N CYS A 197 -13.39 -6.56 -34.10
CA CYS A 197 -14.17 -6.26 -35.31
C CYS A 197 -13.89 -7.26 -36.43
N GLY A 198 -14.64 -7.15 -37.53
CA GLY A 198 -14.34 -7.93 -38.73
C GLY A 198 -12.97 -7.52 -39.30
N THR A 199 -12.10 -8.49 -39.52
CA THR A 199 -10.86 -8.30 -40.28
C THR A 199 -11.14 -8.58 -41.74
N LEU A 200 -10.82 -7.65 -42.64
CA LEU A 200 -11.02 -7.86 -44.07
C LEU A 200 -10.13 -9.00 -44.58
N LEU A 201 -10.63 -9.81 -45.51
CA LEU A 201 -9.81 -10.86 -46.13
C LEU A 201 -8.60 -10.23 -46.87
N PRO A 202 -7.36 -10.76 -46.71
CA PRO A 202 -6.19 -10.26 -47.43
C PRO A 202 -6.36 -10.27 -48.95
N GLU A 203 -7.08 -11.25 -49.48
CA GLU A 203 -7.43 -11.37 -50.89
C GLU A 203 -8.35 -10.21 -51.35
N VAL A 204 -9.23 -9.72 -50.47
CA VAL A 204 -10.09 -8.56 -50.72
C VAL A 204 -9.31 -7.25 -50.62
N VAL A 205 -8.37 -7.13 -49.65
CA VAL A 205 -7.45 -5.97 -49.56
C VAL A 205 -6.64 -5.84 -50.84
N GLN A 206 -5.98 -6.92 -51.28
CA GLN A 206 -5.17 -6.94 -52.51
C GLN A 206 -5.99 -6.62 -53.76
N LEU A 207 -7.21 -7.17 -53.87
CA LEU A 207 -8.15 -6.88 -54.94
C LEU A 207 -8.50 -5.39 -54.99
N PHE A 208 -8.86 -4.78 -53.85
CA PHE A 208 -9.19 -3.36 -53.84
C PHE A 208 -7.96 -2.49 -54.13
N GLU A 209 -6.85 -2.68 -53.42
CA GLU A 209 -5.66 -1.83 -53.54
C GLU A 209 -5.00 -1.87 -54.94
N LYS A 210 -5.22 -2.95 -55.71
CA LYS A 210 -4.83 -3.03 -57.12
C LYS A 210 -5.61 -2.08 -58.04
N HIS A 211 -6.86 -1.72 -57.69
CA HIS A 211 -7.77 -0.98 -58.55
C HIS A 211 -8.14 0.42 -58.03
N PHE A 212 -8.24 0.63 -56.72
CA PHE A 212 -8.35 1.97 -56.09
C PHE A 212 -7.99 1.95 -54.59
N ASN A 213 -7.84 3.12 -53.99
CA ASN A 213 -7.60 3.20 -52.54
C ASN A 213 -8.85 2.81 -51.73
N ILE A 214 -8.80 1.63 -51.09
CA ILE A 214 -9.88 1.06 -50.28
C ILE A 214 -10.40 2.00 -49.18
N SER A 215 -9.58 2.94 -48.68
CA SER A 215 -10.00 3.96 -47.72
C SER A 215 -11.13 4.87 -48.23
N LEU A 216 -11.35 4.92 -49.56
CA LEU A 216 -12.51 5.60 -50.16
C LEU A 216 -13.86 4.92 -49.83
N LEU A 217 -13.86 3.67 -49.38
CA LEU A 217 -15.03 2.98 -48.83
C LEU A 217 -15.30 3.30 -47.35
N GLY A 218 -14.40 4.05 -46.69
CA GLY A 218 -14.46 4.31 -45.25
C GLY A 218 -13.71 3.28 -44.38
N ILE A 219 -13.07 2.29 -45.00
CA ILE A 219 -12.32 1.22 -44.32
C ILE A 219 -10.93 1.73 -43.92
N THR A 220 -10.62 1.73 -42.63
CA THR A 220 -9.28 2.10 -42.12
C THR A 220 -8.45 0.86 -41.79
N GLU A 221 -7.15 1.05 -41.51
CA GLU A 221 -6.27 -0.05 -41.10
C GLU A 221 -6.62 -0.56 -39.71
N HIS A 222 -6.92 0.35 -38.78
CA HIS A 222 -7.34 0.07 -37.42
C HIS A 222 -8.51 0.99 -37.02
N PRO A 223 -9.38 0.59 -36.08
CA PRO A 223 -10.33 1.49 -35.41
C PRO A 223 -9.58 2.57 -34.62
N THR A 224 -10.19 3.74 -34.44
CA THR A 224 -9.69 4.69 -33.45
C THR A 224 -9.86 4.13 -32.03
N LEU A 225 -8.99 4.52 -31.09
CA LEU A 225 -9.07 4.07 -29.70
C LEU A 225 -10.46 4.29 -29.07
N THR A 226 -11.15 5.37 -29.43
CA THR A 226 -12.52 5.66 -28.95
C THR A 226 -13.53 4.63 -29.49
N GLN A 227 -13.52 4.37 -30.80
CA GLN A 227 -14.42 3.37 -31.43
C GLN A 227 -14.15 1.96 -30.90
N ALA A 228 -12.87 1.57 -30.77
CA ALA A 228 -12.48 0.28 -30.21
C ALA A 228 -13.03 0.10 -28.79
N PHE A 229 -12.90 1.12 -27.94
CA PHE A 229 -13.42 1.08 -26.57
C PHE A 229 -14.96 1.08 -26.51
N ASP A 230 -15.63 1.84 -27.37
CA ASP A 230 -17.10 1.83 -27.45
C ASP A 230 -17.64 0.43 -27.82
N ILE A 231 -17.00 -0.25 -28.77
CA ILE A 231 -17.34 -1.62 -29.18
C ILE A 231 -17.10 -2.63 -28.05
N ILE A 232 -15.99 -2.51 -27.31
CA ILE A 232 -15.73 -3.33 -26.10
C ILE A 232 -16.81 -3.09 -25.04
N MET A 233 -17.27 -1.84 -24.90
CA MET A 233 -18.30 -1.46 -23.92
C MET A 233 -19.71 -1.94 -24.29
N GLU A 234 -19.97 -2.30 -25.54
CA GLU A 234 -21.14 -3.09 -25.95
C GLU A 234 -20.97 -4.58 -25.58
N ARG A 235 -19.74 -5.12 -25.62
CA ARG A 235 -19.41 -6.53 -25.39
C ARG A 235 -18.67 -6.83 -24.08
N LYS A 236 -19.05 -6.15 -23.00
CA LYS A 236 -18.37 -6.23 -21.68
C LYS A 236 -18.15 -7.64 -21.12
N THR A 237 -18.96 -8.61 -21.54
CA THR A 237 -18.82 -10.01 -21.15
C THR A 237 -17.50 -10.65 -21.62
N GLU A 238 -16.91 -10.16 -22.72
CA GLU A 238 -15.62 -10.65 -23.23
C GLU A 238 -14.47 -10.29 -22.29
N LEU A 239 -14.53 -9.10 -21.66
CA LEU A 239 -13.55 -8.64 -20.67
C LEU A 239 -13.54 -9.43 -19.36
N LEU A 240 -14.57 -10.24 -19.07
CA LEU A 240 -14.65 -11.01 -17.81
C LEU A 240 -13.60 -12.13 -17.72
N THR A 241 -12.94 -12.51 -18.82
CA THR A 241 -11.83 -13.47 -18.79
C THR A 241 -10.48 -12.75 -18.85
N LEU A 242 -9.61 -13.00 -17.86
CA LEU A 242 -8.30 -12.34 -17.72
C LEU A 242 -7.45 -12.42 -18.99
N GLU A 243 -7.41 -13.59 -19.63
CA GLU A 243 -6.75 -13.84 -20.92
C GLU A 243 -7.28 -12.92 -22.02
N SER A 244 -8.60 -12.78 -22.15
CA SER A 244 -9.21 -11.92 -23.17
C SER A 244 -8.98 -10.44 -22.86
N ALA A 245 -9.04 -10.04 -21.59
CA ALA A 245 -8.73 -8.68 -21.17
C ALA A 245 -7.27 -8.31 -21.42
N CYS A 246 -6.32 -9.23 -21.17
CA CYS A 246 -4.91 -9.08 -21.55
C CYS A 246 -4.77 -8.80 -23.06
N HIS A 247 -5.29 -9.68 -23.92
CA HIS A 247 -5.21 -9.48 -25.37
C HIS A 247 -5.87 -8.17 -25.85
N ILE A 248 -7.02 -7.81 -25.26
CA ILE A 248 -7.74 -6.58 -25.60
C ILE A 248 -6.95 -5.34 -25.16
N PHE A 249 -6.42 -5.30 -23.93
CA PHE A 249 -5.68 -4.15 -23.41
C PHE A 249 -4.33 -3.96 -24.12
N SER A 250 -3.61 -5.05 -24.44
CA SER A 250 -2.40 -4.96 -25.27
C SER A 250 -2.73 -4.43 -26.67
N TYR A 251 -3.85 -4.85 -27.28
CA TYR A 251 -4.30 -4.31 -28.55
C TYR A 251 -4.65 -2.81 -28.46
N LEU A 252 -5.38 -2.38 -27.41
CA LEU A 252 -5.68 -0.96 -27.19
C LEU A 252 -4.42 -0.11 -26.97
N ASN A 253 -3.35 -0.66 -26.39
CA ASN A 253 -2.06 0.02 -26.23
C ASN A 253 -1.42 0.39 -27.58
N GLY A 254 -1.68 -0.40 -28.63
CA GLY A 254 -1.18 -0.17 -29.99
C GLY A 254 -2.02 0.80 -30.84
N LEU A 255 -3.10 1.39 -30.29
CA LEU A 255 -3.97 2.30 -31.03
C LEU A 255 -3.71 3.77 -30.69
N ASP A 256 -3.56 4.60 -31.73
CA ASP A 256 -3.50 6.05 -31.58
C ASP A 256 -4.85 6.65 -31.13
N GLY A 257 -4.77 7.75 -30.38
CA GLY A 257 -5.92 8.54 -29.96
C GLY A 257 -6.07 8.77 -28.45
N LEU A 258 -5.13 8.28 -27.63
CA LEU A 258 -5.10 8.53 -26.19
C LEU A 258 -4.96 10.04 -25.91
N ASN A 259 -5.99 10.64 -25.32
CA ASN A 259 -6.01 12.08 -25.01
C ASN A 259 -6.66 12.33 -23.63
N GLN A 260 -6.44 13.51 -23.04
CA GLN A 260 -6.92 13.81 -21.68
C GLN A 260 -8.45 13.75 -21.51
N VAL A 261 -9.23 14.04 -22.56
CA VAL A 261 -10.70 13.94 -22.51
C VAL A 261 -11.11 12.47 -22.44
N PHE A 262 -10.47 11.62 -23.23
CA PHE A 262 -10.71 10.19 -23.25
C PHE A 262 -10.24 9.51 -21.95
N ILE A 263 -9.07 9.86 -21.42
CA ILE A 263 -8.59 9.39 -20.11
C ILE A 263 -9.59 9.73 -18.99
N LYS A 264 -10.12 10.97 -18.96
CA LYS A 264 -11.17 11.38 -18.01
C LYS A 264 -12.50 10.65 -18.21
N ARG A 265 -12.81 10.18 -19.42
CA ARG A 265 -13.96 9.31 -19.69
C ARG A 265 -13.71 7.92 -19.10
N LEU A 266 -12.53 7.33 -19.36
CA LEU A 266 -12.15 6.00 -18.91
C LEU A 266 -12.05 5.88 -17.39
N SER A 267 -11.50 6.87 -16.69
CA SER A 267 -11.33 6.84 -15.22
C SER A 267 -12.65 6.70 -14.45
N ASN A 268 -13.76 7.10 -15.05
CA ASN A 268 -15.10 6.99 -14.47
C ASN A 268 -15.83 5.68 -14.82
N ILE A 269 -15.34 4.93 -15.81
CA ILE A 269 -15.96 3.72 -16.34
C ILE A 269 -15.35 2.49 -15.66
N ALA A 270 -16.21 1.53 -15.31
CA ALA A 270 -15.79 0.22 -14.84
C ALA A 270 -15.58 -0.72 -16.03
N PHE A 271 -14.34 -1.14 -16.28
CA PHE A 271 -13.97 -2.02 -17.40
C PHE A 271 -12.82 -3.00 -17.12
N ILE A 272 -12.16 -2.95 -15.96
CA ILE A 272 -11.02 -3.82 -15.65
C ILE A 272 -11.53 -5.04 -14.86
N PRO A 273 -11.31 -6.29 -15.31
CA PRO A 273 -11.74 -7.47 -14.56
C PRO A 273 -10.85 -7.73 -13.33
N LEU A 274 -11.40 -8.45 -12.35
CA LEU A 274 -10.66 -9.04 -11.24
C LEU A 274 -10.86 -10.55 -11.22
N GLU A 275 -9.85 -11.28 -10.75
CA GLU A 275 -9.92 -12.73 -10.65
C GLU A 275 -11.03 -13.17 -9.68
N GLY A 276 -11.89 -14.10 -10.11
CA GLY A 276 -13.02 -14.60 -9.34
C GLY A 276 -14.21 -13.63 -9.19
N VAL A 277 -14.15 -12.41 -9.75
CA VAL A 277 -15.19 -11.38 -9.60
C VAL A 277 -15.94 -11.14 -10.92
N SER A 278 -17.27 -11.25 -10.90
CA SER A 278 -18.12 -11.06 -12.10
C SER A 278 -18.41 -9.60 -12.46
N THR A 279 -17.99 -8.65 -11.61
CA THR A 279 -18.12 -7.20 -11.84
C THR A 279 -16.80 -6.58 -12.26
N LEU A 280 -16.83 -5.79 -13.34
CA LEU A 280 -15.69 -4.98 -13.76
C LEU A 280 -15.45 -3.83 -12.78
N MET A 281 -14.19 -3.40 -12.66
CA MET A 281 -13.71 -2.36 -11.76
C MET A 281 -13.31 -1.10 -12.51
N LYS A 282 -13.33 0.04 -11.81
CA LYS A 282 -12.82 1.32 -12.30
C LYS A 282 -11.29 1.39 -12.14
N PRO A 283 -10.58 2.15 -12.99
CA PRO A 283 -9.14 2.37 -12.87
C PRO A 283 -8.65 2.83 -11.49
N SER A 284 -9.47 3.56 -10.72
CA SER A 284 -9.09 4.03 -9.37
C SER A 284 -9.16 2.98 -8.27
N HIS A 285 -9.76 1.81 -8.51
CA HIS A 285 -10.00 0.78 -7.49
C HIS A 285 -9.05 -0.43 -7.61
N VAL A 286 -8.18 -0.44 -8.63
CA VAL A 286 -7.24 -1.52 -8.93
C VAL A 286 -5.85 -0.94 -9.10
N PHE A 287 -4.82 -1.75 -8.86
CA PHE A 287 -3.43 -1.31 -8.89
C PHE A 287 -2.55 -2.30 -9.66
N ILE A 288 -1.53 -1.81 -10.35
CA ILE A 288 -0.62 -2.68 -11.12
C ILE A 288 0.52 -3.13 -10.23
N LYS A 289 0.64 -4.44 -10.01
CA LYS A 289 1.66 -5.01 -9.13
C LYS A 289 3.05 -4.63 -9.63
N GLN A 290 3.80 -3.85 -8.84
CA GLN A 290 5.22 -3.68 -9.10
C GLN A 290 5.95 -4.96 -8.70
N PHE A 291 6.69 -5.54 -9.65
CA PHE A 291 7.62 -6.62 -9.35
C PHE A 291 8.85 -6.05 -8.63
N VAL A 292 8.69 -5.72 -7.35
CA VAL A 292 9.80 -5.40 -6.46
C VAL A 292 10.34 -6.73 -5.93
N PRO A 293 11.61 -7.10 -6.21
CA PRO A 293 12.23 -8.25 -5.57
C PRO A 293 12.53 -7.89 -4.11
N SER A 294 11.50 -7.97 -3.27
CA SER A 294 11.59 -7.77 -1.83
C SER A 294 12.17 -9.02 -1.16
N VAL A 295 12.98 -8.82 -0.12
CA VAL A 295 13.75 -9.89 0.54
C VAL A 295 12.85 -10.88 1.31
N ASP A 296 11.58 -10.53 1.54
CA ASP A 296 10.56 -11.35 2.19
C ASP A 296 9.36 -11.61 1.26
N GLU A 297 9.35 -12.74 0.53
CA GLU A 297 8.21 -13.21 -0.29
C GLU A 297 6.91 -13.45 0.52
N THR A 298 6.95 -13.30 1.85
CA THR A 298 5.85 -13.61 2.77
C THR A 298 4.93 -12.41 3.11
N ILE A 299 5.29 -11.20 2.69
CA ILE A 299 4.57 -9.95 3.03
C ILE A 299 3.52 -9.57 1.96
N ASP A 300 3.58 -10.19 0.79
CA ASP A 300 3.01 -9.66 -0.45
C ASP A 300 1.51 -9.95 -0.67
N ASP A 301 0.90 -10.75 0.22
CA ASP A 301 -0.52 -11.13 0.14
C ASP A 301 -1.44 -10.04 0.70
N THR A 302 -1.57 -8.98 -0.08
CA THR A 302 -2.49 -7.85 0.10
C THR A 302 -3.91 -8.14 -0.45
N SER A 303 -4.15 -9.34 -0.96
CA SER A 303 -5.34 -9.71 -1.71
C SER A 303 -6.63 -9.50 -0.90
N GLY A 304 -7.65 -8.90 -1.52
CA GLY A 304 -8.93 -8.57 -0.87
C GLY A 304 -8.93 -7.29 -0.02
N LEU A 305 -7.77 -6.72 0.32
CA LEU A 305 -7.69 -5.35 0.84
C LEU A 305 -7.38 -4.37 -0.30
N ILE A 306 -6.29 -4.62 -1.03
CA ILE A 306 -5.86 -3.86 -2.19
C ILE A 306 -5.87 -4.81 -3.39
N ASP A 307 -6.67 -4.49 -4.42
CA ASP A 307 -6.79 -5.35 -5.59
C ASP A 307 -5.66 -5.06 -6.57
N TYR A 308 -4.69 -5.96 -6.64
CA TYR A 308 -3.63 -5.91 -7.64
C TYR A 308 -4.01 -6.70 -8.88
N VAL A 309 -3.71 -6.14 -10.05
CA VAL A 309 -3.87 -6.76 -11.36
C VAL A 309 -2.51 -6.82 -12.08
N ASP A 310 -2.35 -7.85 -12.89
CA ASP A 310 -1.26 -7.98 -13.86
C ASP A 310 -1.81 -8.63 -15.13
N PHE A 311 -1.74 -7.90 -16.24
CA PHE A 311 -2.14 -8.37 -17.57
C PHE A 311 -0.93 -8.49 -18.51
N GLY A 312 0.30 -8.45 -18.00
CA GLY A 312 1.52 -8.40 -18.80
C GLY A 312 1.88 -6.98 -19.25
N THR A 313 3.07 -6.84 -19.84
CA THR A 313 3.75 -5.55 -20.05
C THR A 313 2.96 -4.54 -20.88
N GLU A 314 2.44 -4.94 -22.04
CA GLU A 314 1.73 -4.07 -22.98
C GLU A 314 0.35 -3.63 -22.45
N ALA A 315 -0.43 -4.58 -21.92
CA ALA A 315 -1.71 -4.30 -21.29
C ALA A 315 -1.57 -3.40 -20.05
N ASN A 316 -0.57 -3.66 -19.19
CA ASN A 316 -0.29 -2.82 -18.03
C ASN A 316 0.16 -1.42 -18.46
N ALA A 317 0.91 -1.26 -19.55
CA ALA A 317 1.29 0.06 -20.08
C ALA A 317 0.06 0.88 -20.50
N PHE A 318 -0.92 0.27 -21.16
CA PHE A 318 -2.20 0.92 -21.46
C PHE A 318 -2.93 1.35 -20.20
N LEU A 319 -3.05 0.45 -19.20
CA LEU A 319 -3.73 0.75 -17.94
C LEU A 319 -3.05 1.88 -17.16
N LEU A 320 -1.71 1.93 -17.12
CA LEU A 320 -0.94 3.06 -16.57
C LEU A 320 -1.24 4.37 -17.31
N ALA A 321 -1.30 4.34 -18.65
CA ALA A 321 -1.63 5.51 -19.47
C ALA A 321 -3.08 6.00 -19.28
N VAL A 322 -4.00 5.11 -18.88
CA VAL A 322 -5.37 5.43 -18.48
C VAL A 322 -5.46 5.97 -17.04
N GLY A 323 -4.38 5.87 -16.25
CA GLY A 323 -4.29 6.40 -14.89
C GLY A 323 -4.54 5.37 -13.78
N VAL A 324 -4.43 4.06 -14.07
CA VAL A 324 -4.22 3.05 -13.03
C VAL A 324 -2.86 3.31 -12.38
N LEU A 325 -2.76 3.16 -11.06
CA LEU A 325 -1.53 3.40 -10.31
C LEU A 325 -0.85 2.10 -9.88
N HIS A 326 0.42 2.18 -9.53
CA HIS A 326 1.16 1.07 -8.92
C HIS A 326 0.83 0.86 -7.43
N SER A 327 0.36 1.89 -6.76
CA SER A 327 0.00 1.86 -5.34
C SER A 327 -1.11 2.86 -5.05
N PRO A 328 -1.97 2.59 -4.06
CA PRO A 328 -2.98 3.54 -3.61
C PRO A 328 -2.32 4.80 -3.01
N SER A 329 -2.91 5.95 -3.31
CA SER A 329 -2.61 7.18 -2.57
C SER A 329 -3.05 7.03 -1.10
N VAL A 330 -2.50 7.84 -0.22
CA VAL A 330 -2.84 7.83 1.22
C VAL A 330 -4.34 8.05 1.46
N GLN A 331 -4.96 8.93 0.67
CA GLN A 331 -6.41 9.15 0.69
C GLN A 331 -7.19 7.88 0.28
N MET A 332 -6.82 7.27 -0.86
CA MET A 332 -7.48 6.05 -1.35
C MET A 332 -7.28 4.88 -0.39
N LEU A 333 -6.10 4.76 0.23
CA LEU A 333 -5.81 3.73 1.22
C LEU A 333 -6.68 3.90 2.48
N ALA A 334 -6.90 5.13 2.94
CA ALA A 334 -7.83 5.41 4.03
C ALA A 334 -9.29 5.06 3.67
N GLU A 335 -9.74 5.38 2.45
CA GLU A 335 -11.08 5.02 1.95
C GLU A 335 -11.26 3.49 1.83
N LEU A 336 -10.26 2.77 1.29
CA LEU A 336 -10.24 1.31 1.20
C LEU A 336 -10.28 0.63 2.58
N LEU A 337 -9.54 1.16 3.58
CA LEU A 337 -9.57 0.62 4.95
C LEU A 337 -10.95 0.80 5.59
N ILE A 338 -11.66 1.90 5.33
CA ILE A 338 -13.03 2.10 5.83
C ILE A 338 -14.00 1.13 5.14
N GLU A 339 -13.90 0.96 3.82
CA GLU A 339 -14.89 0.23 3.03
C GLU A 339 -14.71 -1.29 3.04
N ARG A 340 -13.47 -1.79 3.18
CA ARG A 340 -13.15 -3.21 3.00
C ARG A 340 -12.71 -3.94 4.26
N GLN A 341 -12.50 -3.25 5.39
CA GLN A 341 -12.03 -3.88 6.63
C GLN A 341 -12.89 -5.06 7.09
N GLU A 342 -14.21 -4.93 7.01
CA GLU A 342 -15.16 -5.96 7.47
C GLU A 342 -15.08 -7.24 6.61
N THR A 343 -14.90 -7.10 5.30
CA THR A 343 -14.72 -8.24 4.39
C THR A 343 -13.34 -8.87 4.54
N TYR A 344 -12.28 -8.05 4.55
CA TYR A 344 -10.88 -8.51 4.63
C TYR A 344 -10.58 -9.25 5.94
N LEU A 345 -11.10 -8.73 7.06
CA LEU A 345 -10.96 -9.28 8.40
C LEU A 345 -12.21 -10.08 8.84
N SER A 346 -13.00 -10.57 7.89
CA SER A 346 -14.02 -11.58 8.21
C SER A 346 -13.35 -12.89 8.66
N ASN A 347 -13.99 -13.60 9.60
CA ASN A 347 -13.54 -14.91 10.13
C ASN A 347 -12.17 -14.94 10.86
N LEU A 348 -11.76 -13.85 11.51
CA LEU A 348 -10.53 -13.74 12.33
C LEU A 348 -10.23 -14.97 13.21
N THR A 349 -11.22 -15.62 13.81
CA THR A 349 -11.00 -16.74 14.74
C THR A 349 -10.54 -18.05 14.10
N ASN A 350 -10.74 -18.24 12.78
CA ASN A 350 -10.52 -19.53 12.10
C ASN A 350 -9.52 -19.45 10.92
N ASP A 351 -9.03 -18.27 10.55
CA ASP A 351 -8.14 -18.09 9.39
C ASP A 351 -6.67 -18.34 9.76
N VAL A 352 -6.05 -19.35 9.14
CA VAL A 352 -4.62 -19.70 9.30
C VAL A 352 -3.69 -18.53 8.95
N ASN A 353 -4.14 -17.60 8.11
CA ASN A 353 -3.38 -16.42 7.68
C ASN A 353 -3.71 -15.14 8.48
N ILE A 354 -4.47 -15.20 9.60
CA ILE A 354 -4.81 -14.01 10.41
C ILE A 354 -3.62 -13.10 10.69
N HIS A 355 -2.50 -13.65 11.15
CA HIS A 355 -1.32 -12.84 11.50
C HIS A 355 -0.70 -12.11 10.28
N LYS A 356 -0.82 -12.67 9.08
CA LYS A 356 -0.40 -11.99 7.84
C LYS A 356 -1.35 -10.84 7.51
N LYS A 357 -2.66 -11.09 7.51
CA LYS A 357 -3.69 -10.07 7.25
C LYS A 357 -3.60 -8.89 8.22
N LEU A 358 -3.42 -9.18 9.51
CA LEU A 358 -3.23 -8.14 10.54
C LEU A 358 -1.93 -7.36 10.34
N ARG A 359 -0.82 -8.03 9.95
CA ARG A 359 0.44 -7.36 9.60
C ARG A 359 0.25 -6.40 8.42
N VAL A 360 -0.38 -6.85 7.33
CA VAL A 360 -0.68 -6.03 6.15
C VAL A 360 -1.57 -4.83 6.51
N TYR A 361 -2.65 -5.04 7.27
CA TYR A 361 -3.55 -3.97 7.72
C TYR A 361 -2.80 -2.91 8.55
N LYS A 362 -1.94 -3.37 9.48
CA LYS A 362 -1.10 -2.52 10.32
C LYS A 362 -0.07 -1.71 9.50
N GLU A 363 0.58 -2.32 8.51
CA GLU A 363 1.50 -1.60 7.61
C GLU A 363 0.77 -0.58 6.70
N CYS A 364 -0.49 -0.82 6.33
CA CYS A 364 -1.31 0.17 5.65
C CYS A 364 -1.61 1.38 6.55
N LEU A 365 -1.98 1.13 7.82
CA LEU A 365 -2.20 2.20 8.81
C LEU A 365 -0.92 3.01 9.08
N LYS A 366 0.26 2.37 9.16
CA LYS A 366 1.55 3.07 9.27
C LYS A 366 1.80 4.01 8.09
N LYS A 367 1.56 3.56 6.86
CA LYS A 367 1.73 4.41 5.66
C LYS A 367 0.85 5.65 5.73
N ILE A 368 -0.38 5.52 6.25
CA ILE A 368 -1.27 6.66 6.49
C ILE A 368 -0.72 7.55 7.60
N ALA A 369 -0.32 6.97 8.74
CA ALA A 369 0.18 7.72 9.90
C ALA A 369 1.47 8.51 9.61
N ILE A 370 2.42 7.92 8.88
CA ILE A 370 3.65 8.60 8.45
C ILE A 370 3.31 9.75 7.51
N ALA A 371 2.43 9.54 6.54
CA ALA A 371 2.04 10.58 5.61
C ALA A 371 1.06 11.62 6.20
N SER A 372 0.45 11.37 7.37
CA SER A 372 -0.56 12.26 7.95
C SER A 372 0.03 13.55 8.51
N THR A 373 1.34 13.65 8.70
CA THR A 373 2.00 14.91 9.01
C THR A 373 2.04 15.87 7.81
N ASP A 374 2.09 15.31 6.60
CA ASP A 374 2.45 16.04 5.38
C ASP A 374 1.27 16.18 4.40
N THR A 375 0.21 15.38 4.56
CA THR A 375 -0.96 15.35 3.67
C THR A 375 -2.18 16.07 4.27
N PRO A 376 -2.41 17.37 3.98
CA PRO A 376 -3.55 18.11 4.52
C PRO A 376 -4.91 17.59 4.04
N GLU A 377 -4.96 16.78 2.97
CA GLU A 377 -6.16 16.20 2.38
C GLU A 377 -6.92 15.26 3.35
N LEU A 378 -6.21 14.50 4.19
CA LEU A 378 -6.83 13.62 5.20
C LEU A 378 -7.74 14.37 6.18
N TYR A 379 -7.44 15.65 6.44
CA TYR A 379 -8.18 16.50 7.37
C TYR A 379 -9.26 17.36 6.69
N ARG A 380 -9.47 17.21 5.37
CA ARG A 380 -10.56 17.87 4.65
C ARG A 380 -11.81 17.01 4.62
N ASN A 381 -12.97 17.67 4.52
CA ASN A 381 -14.24 16.99 4.29
C ASN A 381 -14.34 16.60 2.80
N PRO A 382 -14.97 15.44 2.46
CA PRO A 382 -15.73 14.57 3.35
C PRO A 382 -14.91 13.54 4.15
N LEU A 383 -13.65 13.29 3.78
CA LEU A 383 -12.88 12.16 4.34
C LEU A 383 -12.67 12.26 5.85
N LYS A 384 -12.34 13.44 6.38
CA LYS A 384 -12.21 13.66 7.83
C LYS A 384 -13.45 13.22 8.60
N THR A 385 -14.65 13.53 8.09
CA THR A 385 -15.91 13.12 8.73
C THR A 385 -16.10 11.61 8.71
N ARG A 386 -15.69 10.91 7.64
CA ARG A 386 -15.70 9.44 7.61
C ARG A 386 -14.70 8.86 8.62
N LEU A 387 -13.45 9.34 8.61
CA LEU A 387 -12.40 8.90 9.53
C LEU A 387 -12.76 9.12 11.01
N THR A 388 -13.50 10.17 11.37
CA THR A 388 -13.95 10.34 12.77
C THR A 388 -15.08 9.38 13.18
N ASN A 389 -15.96 8.99 12.26
CA ASN A 389 -17.22 8.29 12.60
C ASN A 389 -17.25 6.79 12.24
N GLU A 390 -16.39 6.32 11.35
CA GLU A 390 -16.34 4.94 10.86
C GLU A 390 -15.30 4.10 11.59
N ARG A 391 -15.39 2.77 11.43
CA ARG A 391 -14.44 1.80 11.99
C ARG A 391 -13.26 1.57 11.05
N TRP A 392 -12.06 1.84 11.54
CA TRP A 392 -10.79 1.61 10.83
C TRP A 392 -9.57 1.55 11.77
N CYS A 393 -9.70 2.00 13.02
CA CYS A 393 -8.63 1.90 14.01
C CYS A 393 -8.43 0.43 14.39
N PHE A 394 -7.26 -0.11 14.10
CA PHE A 394 -6.82 -1.40 14.62
C PHE A 394 -6.53 -1.28 16.12
N GLY A 395 -7.25 -2.06 16.93
CA GLY A 395 -7.14 -2.09 18.38
C GLY A 395 -6.90 -3.48 18.94
N ILE A 396 -6.24 -3.52 20.10
CA ILE A 396 -5.77 -4.71 20.79
C ILE A 396 -6.41 -4.74 22.18
N GLN A 397 -7.04 -5.86 22.56
CA GLN A 397 -7.68 -6.04 23.86
C GLN A 397 -7.15 -7.30 24.55
N LEU A 398 -6.71 -7.15 25.80
CA LEU A 398 -6.19 -8.25 26.63
C LEU A 398 -7.35 -9.13 27.14
N ASN A 399 -7.30 -10.46 26.94
CA ASN A 399 -8.30 -11.35 27.55
C ASN A 399 -8.10 -11.48 29.07
N ASN A 400 -9.18 -11.82 29.78
CA ASN A 400 -9.22 -12.03 31.25
C ASN A 400 -8.13 -12.99 31.79
N ASP A 401 -7.62 -13.91 30.97
CA ASP A 401 -6.57 -14.86 31.35
C ASP A 401 -5.14 -14.28 31.29
N ASN A 402 -4.98 -13.00 30.90
CA ASN A 402 -3.72 -12.27 30.70
C ASN A 402 -2.68 -12.93 29.77
N LYS A 403 -3.08 -13.94 28.98
CA LYS A 403 -2.19 -14.73 28.10
C LYS A 403 -2.38 -14.45 26.61
N ASN A 404 -3.60 -14.07 26.20
CA ASN A 404 -3.97 -13.94 24.79
C ASN A 404 -4.53 -12.53 24.53
N PHE A 405 -4.23 -11.99 23.36
CA PHE A 405 -4.82 -10.76 22.85
C PHE A 405 -5.95 -11.07 21.87
N THR A 406 -6.98 -10.24 21.89
CA THR A 406 -8.01 -10.19 20.84
C THR A 406 -7.84 -8.93 20.01
N TYR A 407 -8.05 -9.05 18.71
CA TYR A 407 -7.87 -7.97 17.75
C TYR A 407 -9.23 -7.52 17.24
N ARG A 408 -9.46 -6.20 17.18
CA ARG A 408 -10.73 -5.61 16.71
C ARG A 408 -10.46 -4.36 15.90
N ILE A 409 -11.30 -4.11 14.89
CA ILE A 409 -11.38 -2.81 14.23
C ILE A 409 -12.51 -2.01 14.87
N VAL A 410 -12.18 -0.81 15.34
CA VAL A 410 -13.07 0.06 16.12
C VAL A 410 -13.04 1.48 15.58
N LYS A 411 -13.92 2.35 16.11
CA LYS A 411 -13.87 3.78 15.82
C LYS A 411 -12.73 4.46 16.60
N PRO A 412 -12.22 5.62 16.17
CA PRO A 412 -11.26 6.40 16.97
C PRO A 412 -11.79 6.75 18.37
N THR A 413 -13.09 6.95 18.54
CA THR A 413 -13.72 7.26 19.84
C THR A 413 -13.91 6.03 20.74
N GLU A 414 -13.64 4.83 20.26
CA GLU A 414 -13.84 3.55 20.96
C GLU A 414 -12.50 2.90 21.38
N ILE A 415 -11.36 3.55 21.09
CA ILE A 415 -10.01 3.08 21.36
C ILE A 415 -9.27 4.03 22.32
N TYR A 416 -8.50 3.46 23.23
CA TYR A 416 -7.70 4.20 24.20
C TYR A 416 -6.22 4.18 23.82
N LEU A 417 -5.50 5.23 24.18
CA LEU A 417 -4.04 5.31 24.05
C LEU A 417 -3.43 4.90 25.41
N ASP A 418 -2.51 3.93 25.39
CA ASP A 418 -1.90 3.38 26.61
C ASP A 418 -0.83 4.33 27.16
N ASP A 419 -1.17 5.02 28.25
CA ASP A 419 -0.28 5.80 29.13
C ASP A 419 -0.39 5.36 30.60
N ASP A 420 -1.04 4.22 30.85
CA ASP A 420 -1.28 3.66 32.18
C ASP A 420 -1.50 2.16 32.07
N HIS A 421 -0.40 1.43 31.84
CA HIS A 421 -0.46 -0.01 31.61
C HIS A 421 -1.10 -0.80 32.77
N GLN A 422 -1.05 -0.26 33.99
CA GLN A 422 -1.75 -0.85 35.15
C GLN A 422 -3.26 -0.83 34.99
N CYS A 423 -3.83 0.25 34.44
CA CYS A 423 -5.25 0.30 34.11
C CYS A 423 -5.61 -0.59 32.92
N VAL A 424 -4.69 -0.80 31.96
CA VAL A 424 -4.89 -1.79 30.89
C VAL A 424 -5.03 -3.20 31.46
N LEU A 425 -4.13 -3.59 32.37
CA LEU A 425 -4.17 -4.89 33.06
C LEU A 425 -5.39 -5.06 33.98
N ALA A 426 -5.90 -3.98 34.59
CA ALA A 426 -7.02 -4.03 35.53
C ALA A 426 -8.41 -4.00 34.87
N HIS A 427 -8.54 -3.29 33.74
CA HIS A 427 -9.84 -3.02 33.10
C HIS A 427 -10.01 -3.61 31.71
N HIS A 428 -8.95 -4.17 31.12
CA HIS A 428 -8.96 -4.78 29.79
C HIS A 428 -9.60 -3.90 28.67
N PRO A 429 -9.29 -2.59 28.57
CA PRO A 429 -9.78 -1.73 27.50
C PRO A 429 -9.22 -2.15 26.13
N ILE A 430 -9.85 -1.65 25.05
CA ILE A 430 -9.32 -1.77 23.69
C ILE A 430 -8.29 -0.65 23.50
N CYS A 431 -7.01 -1.00 23.38
CA CYS A 431 -5.90 -0.05 23.25
C CYS A 431 -5.35 0.03 21.84
N SER A 432 -4.71 1.14 21.50
CA SER A 432 -3.89 1.27 20.30
C SER A 432 -2.67 0.33 20.36
N PRO A 433 -2.12 -0.10 19.21
CA PRO A 433 -0.80 -0.71 19.18
C PRO A 433 0.25 0.27 19.72
N ASN A 434 1.28 -0.26 20.36
CA ASN A 434 2.42 0.53 20.82
C ASN A 434 3.33 0.92 19.64
N GLU A 435 2.89 1.90 18.84
CA GLU A 435 3.64 2.52 17.75
C GLU A 435 3.34 4.03 17.69
N PRO A 436 4.35 4.90 17.79
CA PRO A 436 4.16 6.34 18.04
C PRO A 436 3.43 7.06 16.90
N GLU A 437 3.61 6.61 15.66
CA GLU A 437 2.92 7.16 14.49
C GLU A 437 1.41 6.88 14.56
N LEU A 438 1.03 5.65 14.91
CA LEU A 438 -0.37 5.26 15.05
C LEU A 438 -1.05 5.96 16.23
N THR A 439 -0.37 6.06 17.38
CA THR A 439 -0.88 6.80 18.55
C THR A 439 -1.22 8.25 18.19
N LYS A 440 -0.31 8.95 17.50
CA LYS A 440 -0.52 10.33 17.04
C LYS A 440 -1.68 10.44 16.03
N LEU A 441 -1.76 9.52 15.08
CA LEU A 441 -2.87 9.49 14.11
C LEU A 441 -4.22 9.29 14.81
N TYR A 442 -4.31 8.35 15.75
CA TYR A 442 -5.55 8.04 16.45
C TYR A 442 -6.00 9.19 17.37
N GLU A 443 -5.06 9.85 18.06
CA GLU A 443 -5.32 11.06 18.87
C GLU A 443 -5.99 12.16 18.02
N GLN A 444 -5.47 12.41 16.82
CA GLN A 444 -6.01 13.44 15.90
C GLN A 444 -7.45 13.18 15.43
N PHE A 445 -7.90 11.93 15.42
CA PHE A 445 -9.25 11.53 15.01
C PHE A 445 -10.21 11.23 16.17
N GLY A 446 -9.76 11.29 17.43
CA GLY A 446 -10.61 11.30 18.62
C GLY A 446 -10.33 10.23 19.69
N ALA A 447 -9.23 9.49 19.59
CA ALA A 447 -8.82 8.56 20.66
C ALA A 447 -8.42 9.31 21.94
N GLN A 448 -8.61 8.66 23.09
CA GLN A 448 -8.38 9.26 24.40
C GLN A 448 -7.28 8.52 25.17
N TRP A 449 -6.38 9.29 25.79
CA TRP A 449 -5.40 8.78 26.76
C TRP A 449 -6.09 8.17 27.97
N LEU A 450 -5.68 6.94 28.34
CA LEU A 450 -6.34 6.14 29.37
C LEU A 450 -6.34 6.83 30.74
N SER A 451 -5.26 7.54 31.09
CA SER A 451 -5.14 8.30 32.35
C SER A 451 -6.20 9.39 32.51
N ASN A 452 -6.71 9.98 31.41
CA ASN A 452 -7.79 10.96 31.45
C ASN A 452 -9.17 10.32 31.66
N CYS A 453 -9.30 9.01 31.41
CA CYS A 453 -10.55 8.26 31.49
C CYS A 453 -10.73 7.56 32.85
N VAL A 454 -9.67 7.43 33.65
CA VAL A 454 -9.69 6.72 34.94
C VAL A 454 -9.60 7.68 36.12
N LYS A 455 -10.44 7.46 37.15
CA LYS A 455 -10.34 8.15 38.44
C LYS A 455 -9.68 7.26 39.49
N ARG A 456 -8.51 7.67 39.99
CA ARG A 456 -7.79 6.99 41.08
C ARG A 456 -8.20 7.59 42.44
N ASP A 457 -8.75 6.78 43.35
CA ASP A 457 -9.06 7.16 44.74
C ASP A 457 -8.25 6.29 45.71
N LEU A 458 -7.30 6.88 46.44
CA LEU A 458 -6.50 6.18 47.46
C LEU A 458 -7.28 6.07 48.78
N LYS A 459 -7.40 4.85 49.33
CA LYS A 459 -8.01 4.60 50.64
C LYS A 459 -6.97 4.01 51.60
N PRO A 460 -6.53 4.75 52.65
CA PRO A 460 -5.57 4.21 53.61
C PRO A 460 -6.18 3.05 54.40
N THR A 461 -5.38 2.02 54.68
CA THR A 461 -5.79 0.83 55.43
C THR A 461 -4.89 0.63 56.65
N GLY A 462 -5.49 0.25 57.77
CA GLY A 462 -4.81 0.11 59.07
C GLY A 462 -5.05 1.27 60.04
N LYS A 463 -4.47 1.18 61.24
CA LYS A 463 -4.51 2.25 62.25
C LYS A 463 -3.18 3.01 62.24
N PRO A 464 -3.17 4.35 62.08
CA PRO A 464 -1.93 5.11 62.14
C PRO A 464 -1.29 5.01 63.53
N LYS A 465 0.04 4.82 63.56
CA LYS A 465 0.82 4.67 64.79
C LYS A 465 2.16 5.36 64.64
N THR A 466 2.50 6.23 65.59
CA THR A 466 3.82 6.86 65.67
C THR A 466 4.89 5.81 65.96
N THR A 467 5.84 5.65 65.05
CA THR A 467 7.07 4.86 65.23
C THR A 467 8.25 5.79 65.50
N ASP A 468 9.35 5.29 66.05
CA ASP A 468 10.53 6.15 66.28
C ASP A 468 11.10 6.68 64.96
N LYS A 469 11.12 5.85 63.89
CA LYS A 469 11.43 6.30 62.53
C LYS A 469 10.53 7.43 62.02
N SER A 470 9.24 7.45 62.40
CA SER A 470 8.35 8.57 62.04
C SER A 470 8.69 9.87 62.78
N LYS A 471 9.25 9.79 64.00
CA LYS A 471 9.77 10.96 64.73
C LYS A 471 11.09 11.44 64.13
N ASP A 472 11.96 10.51 63.75
CA ASP A 472 13.25 10.82 63.12
C ASP A 472 13.04 11.50 61.76
N LEU A 473 12.16 10.94 60.92
CA LEU A 473 11.77 11.53 59.64
C LEU A 473 11.09 12.89 59.81
N TYR A 474 10.19 13.05 60.77
CA TYR A 474 9.57 14.34 61.08
C TYR A 474 10.60 15.40 61.49
N THR A 475 11.57 15.03 62.34
CA THR A 475 12.67 15.91 62.78
C THR A 475 13.57 16.28 61.60
N LEU A 476 13.88 15.33 60.72
CA LEU A 476 14.64 15.55 59.49
C LEU A 476 13.90 16.54 58.56
N ILE A 477 12.61 16.34 58.31
CA ILE A 477 11.78 17.23 57.48
C ILE A 477 11.72 18.64 58.09
N GLN A 478 11.51 18.77 59.40
CA GLN A 478 11.54 20.08 60.08
C GLN A 478 12.88 20.80 59.94
N SER A 479 14.01 20.09 60.00
CA SER A 479 15.34 20.68 59.81
C SER A 479 15.58 21.23 58.39
N ARG A 480 14.81 20.79 57.38
CA ARG A 480 14.94 21.18 55.97
C ARG A 480 13.78 22.02 55.43
N LEU A 481 12.78 22.33 56.26
CA LEU A 481 11.49 22.90 55.85
C LEU A 481 11.60 24.31 55.23
N ARG A 482 12.71 25.04 55.41
CA ARG A 482 12.91 26.38 54.85
C ARG A 482 13.16 26.42 53.33
N PHE A 483 13.48 25.30 52.67
CA PHE A 483 13.74 25.26 51.22
C PHE A 483 12.46 25.18 50.37
N LEU A 484 11.29 25.19 51.01
CA LEU A 484 10.14 24.45 50.51
C LEU A 484 8.82 25.24 50.52
N PHE A 485 8.63 26.24 49.63
CA PHE A 485 7.32 26.92 49.48
C PHE A 485 6.95 27.39 48.04
N VAL A 486 5.87 26.84 47.44
CA VAL A 486 4.64 27.46 46.85
C VAL A 486 3.93 26.57 45.77
N ASN A 487 2.73 26.08 46.13
CA ASN A 487 1.52 25.61 45.38
C ASN A 487 1.56 25.28 43.86
N ASN A 488 1.25 24.03 43.46
CA ASN A 488 -0.13 23.53 43.15
C ASN A 488 -0.13 22.13 42.44
N ARG A 489 -1.27 21.42 42.44
CA ARG A 489 -1.42 19.94 42.28
C ARG A 489 -1.14 19.28 40.90
N LYS A 490 -0.60 18.04 40.95
CA LYS A 490 -1.13 16.79 40.35
C LYS A 490 -0.43 15.55 40.97
N GLN A 491 -1.08 14.38 41.01
CA GLN A 491 -0.59 13.16 41.69
C GLN A 491 -0.35 12.00 40.71
N PHE A 492 0.77 11.28 40.90
CA PHE A 492 1.02 9.93 40.40
C PHE A 492 1.25 9.00 41.60
N GLY A 493 0.88 7.72 41.47
CA GLY A 493 0.78 6.80 42.60
C GLY A 493 2.08 6.61 43.37
N SER A 494 2.00 6.72 44.70
CA SER A 494 3.14 6.80 45.61
C SER A 494 2.96 5.91 46.85
N SER A 495 4.07 5.40 47.37
CA SER A 495 4.26 4.65 48.63
C SER A 495 4.03 5.51 49.89
N CYS A 496 3.92 6.82 49.70
CA CYS A 496 3.51 7.79 50.70
C CYS A 496 2.34 8.66 50.20
N ALA A 497 1.57 9.19 51.14
CA ALA A 497 0.39 10.00 50.88
C ALA A 497 0.30 11.11 51.92
N LEU A 498 0.04 12.34 51.46
CA LEU A 498 -0.05 13.51 52.33
C LEU A 498 -1.52 13.96 52.43
N GLU A 499 -2.06 13.94 53.65
CA GLU A 499 -3.39 14.41 53.97
C GLU A 499 -3.31 15.79 54.65
N GLN A 500 -4.07 16.75 54.12
CA GLN A 500 -4.17 18.09 54.70
C GLN A 500 -5.55 18.29 55.30
N THR A 501 -5.59 18.45 56.62
CA THR A 501 -6.77 18.89 57.37
C THR A 501 -6.76 20.42 57.52
N GLU A 502 -7.80 21.01 58.12
CA GLU A 502 -7.88 22.47 58.31
C GLU A 502 -6.75 23.04 59.19
N ASN A 503 -6.15 22.23 60.08
CA ASN A 503 -5.12 22.68 61.03
C ASN A 503 -3.80 21.88 60.97
N GLU A 504 -3.76 20.69 60.37
CA GLU A 504 -2.58 19.81 60.36
C GLU A 504 -2.34 19.16 59.00
N VAL A 505 -1.07 18.94 58.67
CA VAL A 505 -0.62 18.19 57.50
C VAL A 505 0.02 16.88 57.98
N VAL A 506 -0.54 15.76 57.55
CA VAL A 506 -0.12 14.42 57.97
C VAL A 506 0.47 13.68 56.77
N LEU A 507 1.77 13.37 56.84
CA LEU A 507 2.44 12.51 55.87
C LEU A 507 2.36 11.05 56.33
N TYR A 508 1.56 10.26 55.63
CA TYR A 508 1.57 8.81 55.72
C TYR A 508 2.63 8.26 54.78
N PHE A 509 3.39 7.25 55.22
CA PHE A 509 4.37 6.56 54.39
C PHE A 509 4.40 5.09 54.78
N ARG A 510 4.53 4.21 53.78
CA ARG A 510 4.66 2.77 54.00
C ARG A 510 6.12 2.46 54.32
N GLN A 511 6.39 1.98 55.53
CA GLN A 511 7.69 1.37 55.84
C GLN A 511 7.70 -0.05 55.25
N ASP A 512 8.73 -0.39 54.48
CA ASP A 512 8.96 -1.77 54.06
C ASP A 512 9.35 -2.64 55.27
N GLU A 513 8.65 -3.76 55.43
CA GLU A 513 8.85 -4.72 56.51
C GLU A 513 10.16 -5.51 56.34
N THR A 514 10.70 -5.60 55.12
CA THR A 514 11.88 -6.42 54.80
C THR A 514 13.18 -5.63 54.84
N THR A 515 13.29 -4.50 54.14
CA THR A 515 14.51 -3.68 54.12
C THR A 515 14.61 -2.70 55.28
N SER A 516 13.48 -2.36 55.92
CA SER A 516 13.40 -1.30 56.93
C SER A 516 13.80 0.11 56.44
N GLN A 517 13.99 0.31 55.14
CA GLN A 517 14.34 1.59 54.55
C GLN A 517 13.10 2.45 54.27
N LEU A 518 13.33 3.75 54.02
CA LEU A 518 12.30 4.70 53.61
C LEU A 518 12.56 5.07 52.15
N ASP A 519 11.50 5.15 51.36
CA ASP A 519 11.57 5.62 49.98
C ASP A 519 11.76 7.14 49.96
N TYR A 520 13.02 7.58 50.14
CA TYR A 520 13.37 8.99 50.12
C TYR A 520 13.08 9.68 48.77
N PRO A 521 13.26 9.05 47.58
CA PRO A 521 12.77 9.59 46.31
C PRO A 521 11.27 9.89 46.33
N ASP A 522 10.45 8.98 46.80
CA ASP A 522 8.99 9.13 46.75
C ASP A 522 8.47 10.07 47.86
N ILE A 523 9.06 10.02 49.07
CA ILE A 523 8.85 11.03 50.12
C ILE A 523 9.31 12.41 49.64
N ALA A 524 10.45 12.51 48.96
CA ALA A 524 10.92 13.75 48.35
C ALA A 524 9.99 14.21 47.22
N SER A 525 9.36 13.29 46.48
CA SER A 525 8.38 13.56 45.44
C SER A 525 7.09 14.12 46.03
N GLU A 526 6.48 13.47 47.04
CA GLU A 526 5.27 13.99 47.71
C GLU A 526 5.55 15.29 48.48
N LEU A 527 6.70 15.43 49.14
CA LEU A 527 7.11 16.72 49.71
C LEU A 527 7.31 17.76 48.60
N ALA A 528 7.99 17.43 47.49
CA ALA A 528 8.18 18.35 46.37
C ALA A 528 6.87 18.74 45.68
N ARG A 529 5.86 17.86 45.66
CA ARG A 529 4.52 18.11 45.09
C ARG A 529 3.63 18.93 46.03
N PHE A 530 3.71 18.68 47.34
CA PHE A 530 3.08 19.52 48.37
C PHE A 530 3.65 20.95 48.34
N VAL A 531 4.94 21.05 48.02
CA VAL A 531 5.72 22.27 48.10
C VAL A 531 5.75 23.06 46.80
N PHE A 532 6.20 22.47 45.69
CA PHE A 532 6.51 23.14 44.44
C PHE A 532 5.45 22.83 43.37
N LYS A 533 5.02 23.86 42.66
CA LYS A 533 4.04 23.77 41.57
C LYS A 533 4.40 22.82 40.42
N ASN A 534 5.68 22.80 40.06
CA ASN A 534 6.29 21.91 39.09
C ASN A 534 7.73 21.74 39.60
N ALA A 535 8.00 20.69 40.37
CA ALA A 535 9.39 20.34 40.70
C ALA A 535 10.03 19.72 39.44
N PRO A 536 11.04 20.35 38.80
CA PRO A 536 11.85 19.62 37.84
C PRO A 536 12.53 18.46 38.57
N GLU A 537 12.84 17.37 37.87
CA GLU A 537 13.47 16.19 38.47
C GLU A 537 14.74 16.55 39.25
N THR A 538 15.50 17.54 38.79
CA THR A 538 16.66 18.10 39.49
C THR A 538 16.35 18.58 40.91
N VAL A 539 15.16 19.12 41.17
CA VAL A 539 14.70 19.53 42.51
C VAL A 539 14.25 18.33 43.34
N ILE A 540 13.54 17.35 42.74
CA ILE A 540 13.16 16.10 43.42
C ILE A 540 14.43 15.33 43.84
N HIS A 541 15.37 15.15 42.92
CA HIS A 541 16.70 14.59 43.21
C HIS A 541 17.49 15.41 44.22
N THR A 542 17.40 16.74 44.21
CA THR A 542 18.07 17.57 45.23
C THR A 542 17.46 17.35 46.61
N ILE A 543 16.13 17.30 46.75
CA ILE A 543 15.46 17.04 48.04
C ILE A 543 15.77 15.62 48.51
N SER A 544 15.67 14.63 47.62
CA SER A 544 16.04 13.24 47.88
C SER A 544 17.49 13.13 48.33
N ASP A 545 18.43 13.81 47.67
CA ASP A 545 19.83 13.91 48.08
C ASP A 545 20.01 14.60 49.44
N ARG A 546 19.23 15.65 49.77
CA ARG A 546 19.30 16.32 51.07
C ARG A 546 18.68 15.53 52.22
N LEU A 547 17.74 14.62 51.93
CA LEU A 547 17.12 13.71 52.89
C LEU A 547 17.94 12.42 53.06
N SER A 548 18.60 11.93 52.02
CA SER A 548 19.43 10.72 52.05
C SER A 548 20.90 10.96 52.45
N SER A 549 21.48 12.13 52.15
CA SER A 549 22.89 12.42 52.45
C SER A 549 23.11 13.00 53.85
N SER A 550 24.19 12.55 54.51
CA SER A 550 24.66 13.09 55.79
C SER A 550 25.14 14.55 55.69
N LEU A 551 25.03 15.31 56.78
CA LEU A 551 25.46 16.72 56.87
C LEU A 551 26.92 16.93 56.43
N ASP A 552 27.83 16.02 56.79
CA ASP A 552 29.25 16.10 56.41
C ASP A 552 29.52 15.79 54.94
N SER A 553 28.62 15.07 54.28
CA SER A 553 28.67 14.87 52.83
C SER A 553 28.18 16.12 52.10
N LEU A 554 27.20 16.83 52.67
CA LEU A 554 26.69 18.09 52.14
C LEU A 554 27.69 19.24 52.30
N ARG A 555 28.37 19.35 53.46
CA ARG A 555 29.51 20.28 53.67
C ARG A 555 30.57 20.12 52.58
N ARG A 556 31.01 18.87 52.33
CA ARG A 556 32.02 18.54 51.31
C ARG A 556 31.58 18.82 49.87
N ARG A 557 30.27 18.93 49.60
CA ARG A 557 29.70 19.33 48.31
C ARG A 557 29.47 20.85 48.19
N GLY A 558 30.05 21.66 49.08
CA GLY A 558 29.98 23.12 49.02
C GLY A 558 28.63 23.72 49.45
N VAL A 559 27.79 22.95 50.14
CA VAL A 559 26.55 23.48 50.73
C VAL A 559 26.91 24.24 52.03
N PRO A 560 26.43 25.49 52.24
CA PRO A 560 26.68 26.26 53.46
C PRO A 560 25.84 25.73 54.63
N VAL A 561 26.18 24.52 55.09
CA VAL A 561 25.49 23.83 56.19
C VAL A 561 25.64 24.62 57.49
N ASP A 562 26.83 25.19 57.72
CA ASP A 562 27.18 25.82 59.00
C ASP A 562 26.52 27.20 59.17
N ASP A 563 26.51 28.06 58.14
CA ASP A 563 25.75 29.33 58.14
C ASP A 563 24.25 29.13 58.45
N TRP A 564 23.70 27.98 58.04
CA TRP A 564 22.29 27.66 58.22
C TRP A 564 22.00 27.02 59.59
N LEU A 565 22.94 26.24 60.14
CA LEU A 565 22.88 25.74 61.52
C LEU A 565 23.09 26.87 62.53
N ASP A 566 23.95 27.84 62.25
CA ASP A 566 24.09 29.03 63.10
C ASP A 566 22.80 29.86 63.10
N SER A 567 22.04 29.88 61.99
CA SER A 567 20.69 30.46 61.94
C SER A 567 19.62 29.69 62.74
N MET A 568 19.88 28.43 63.14
CA MET A 568 19.05 27.74 64.15
C MET A 568 19.37 28.24 65.54
N SER A 569 20.63 28.54 65.87
CA SER A 569 21.04 28.98 67.21
C SER A 569 20.39 30.32 67.64
N GLN A 570 20.18 31.24 66.71
CA GLN A 570 19.49 32.51 66.97
C GLN A 570 17.97 32.39 67.07
N ILE A 571 17.38 31.23 66.74
CA ILE A 571 15.94 30.96 66.83
C ILE A 571 15.68 29.90 67.92
N VAL A 572 16.47 29.93 69.00
CA VAL A 572 16.20 29.18 70.24
C VAL A 572 15.59 30.11 71.29
N VAL A 573 14.31 30.44 71.09
CA VAL A 573 13.41 30.82 72.19
C VAL A 573 12.31 29.75 72.25
N PRO A 574 12.13 29.04 73.38
CA PRO A 574 11.27 27.86 73.42
C PRO A 574 9.78 28.25 73.42
N ALA A 575 9.21 28.39 72.23
CA ALA A 575 7.77 28.54 72.03
C ALA A 575 7.04 27.23 72.39
N ARG A 576 6.74 27.07 73.69
CA ARG A 576 5.86 26.00 74.19
C ARG A 576 4.48 26.14 73.55
N ILE A 577 4.15 25.25 72.62
CA ILE A 577 2.77 25.07 72.14
C ILE A 577 2.01 24.33 73.25
N ASN A 578 1.33 25.07 74.12
CA ASN A 578 0.39 24.50 75.09
C ASN A 578 -1.02 24.48 74.49
N MET A 579 -1.58 23.28 74.31
CA MET A 579 -3.00 23.07 74.07
C MET A 579 -3.85 23.67 75.21
N PRO A 580 -5.05 24.21 74.89
CA PRO A 580 -6.09 24.42 75.88
C PRO A 580 -7.25 23.42 75.76
N LEU A 581 -7.24 22.43 76.65
CA LEU A 581 -8.36 21.53 76.94
C LEU A 581 -9.30 22.15 77.98
N TRP A 582 -10.63 21.94 77.89
CA TRP A 582 -11.59 21.76 79.01
C TRP A 582 -13.01 21.48 78.43
N LYS A 583 -13.91 20.62 78.93
CA LYS A 583 -14.06 19.66 80.05
C LYS A 583 -14.86 18.45 79.51
N LYS A 584 -14.94 17.26 80.10
CA LYS A 584 -14.25 16.46 81.16
C LYS A 584 -14.81 15.04 80.93
N ALA A 585 -14.07 13.95 81.11
CA ALA A 585 -13.06 13.68 82.13
C ALA A 585 -11.77 13.11 81.48
N VAL A 586 -10.55 13.34 81.98
CA VAL A 586 -10.08 13.83 83.29
C VAL A 586 -8.92 14.84 83.11
N LEU A 587 -8.89 15.92 83.92
CA LEU A 587 -7.76 16.87 84.17
C LEU A 587 -7.16 17.76 83.02
N ALA A 588 -7.91 18.76 82.56
CA ALA A 588 -7.68 20.24 82.68
C ALA A 588 -6.25 20.88 82.67
N PRO A 589 -6.07 22.22 82.38
CA PRO A 589 -6.85 23.15 81.52
C PRO A 589 -6.11 24.35 80.79
N ILE A 590 -6.83 25.07 79.88
CA ILE A 590 -6.78 26.54 79.54
C ILE A 590 -5.57 27.16 78.76
N GLU A 591 -5.64 28.30 78.02
CA GLU A 591 -6.55 28.94 77.01
C GLU A 591 -6.02 30.37 76.68
N LEU A 592 -5.96 30.81 75.40
CA LEU A 592 -6.08 32.24 75.00
C LEU A 592 -6.33 32.43 73.48
N ILE A 593 -6.65 33.66 73.05
CA ILE A 593 -7.59 33.97 71.95
C ILE A 593 -7.15 35.18 71.07
N LEU A 594 -7.34 35.03 69.75
CA LEU A 594 -7.62 36.02 68.65
C LEU A 594 -6.75 37.29 68.33
N MET A 595 -6.59 37.47 66.99
CA MET A 595 -6.68 38.70 66.16
C MET A 595 -5.58 39.78 66.09
N THR A 596 -5.02 40.04 64.88
CA THR A 596 -5.45 41.12 63.92
C THR A 596 -4.59 41.19 62.63
N PHE A 597 -5.03 41.97 61.61
CA PHE A 597 -4.49 42.04 60.22
C PHE A 597 -3.61 43.30 59.94
N ARG A 598 -2.71 43.28 58.92
CA ARG A 598 -2.72 44.15 57.68
C ARG A 598 -1.37 44.34 56.91
N VAL A 599 -1.26 43.77 55.70
CA VAL A 599 -1.20 44.42 54.34
C VAL A 599 -0.16 45.55 53.96
N LYS A 600 0.52 45.36 52.78
CA LYS A 600 1.06 46.33 51.73
C LYS A 600 2.60 46.62 51.56
N PRO A 601 3.13 47.15 50.38
CA PRO A 601 4.26 46.50 49.64
C PRO A 601 5.36 47.37 48.93
N LYS A 602 6.35 46.70 48.28
CA LYS A 602 7.36 47.20 47.25
C LYS A 602 8.39 48.26 47.74
N PRO A 603 9.53 48.58 47.04
CA PRO A 603 9.86 48.42 45.60
C PRO A 603 11.28 47.84 45.25
N LEU A 604 11.69 47.97 43.96
CA LEU A 604 13.01 47.61 43.35
C LEU A 604 14.01 48.78 43.34
N PRO A 605 15.32 48.52 43.16
CA PRO A 605 16.12 49.27 42.17
C PRO A 605 17.16 48.45 41.36
N VAL A 606 17.83 49.12 40.41
CA VAL A 606 18.91 48.71 39.47
C VAL A 606 19.86 49.94 39.30
N PRO A 607 21.00 49.97 38.54
CA PRO A 607 22.03 48.99 38.12
C PRO A 607 23.52 49.48 38.32
N SER A 608 24.52 48.72 37.80
CA SER A 608 25.84 49.18 37.23
C SER A 608 27.07 49.51 38.16
N PRO A 609 28.34 49.58 37.65
CA PRO A 609 29.07 48.75 36.64
C PRO A 609 30.63 48.54 36.92
N ILE A 610 31.41 48.01 35.93
CA ILE A 610 32.92 48.16 35.73
C ILE A 610 33.87 47.32 36.65
N THR A 611 35.07 46.79 36.29
CA THR A 611 35.79 46.44 35.01
C THR A 611 37.04 45.51 35.22
N ILE A 612 37.34 44.67 34.20
CA ILE A 612 38.56 43.93 33.75
C ILE A 612 39.92 44.03 34.51
N GLN A 613 40.58 42.88 34.75
CA GLN A 613 42.06 42.66 34.64
C GLN A 613 42.45 41.23 34.17
N ARG A 614 43.67 41.07 33.59
CA ARG A 614 44.44 39.86 33.14
C ARG A 614 45.95 40.22 33.32
N PRO A 615 46.99 39.33 33.31
CA PRO A 615 47.11 38.00 32.65
C PRO A 615 47.95 36.90 33.39
N SER A 616 48.27 35.77 32.69
CA SER A 616 49.43 34.81 32.86
C SER A 616 49.54 33.96 34.16
N ASN A 617 49.95 32.67 34.19
CA ASN A 617 50.50 31.70 33.19
C ASN A 617 50.18 30.22 33.58
N ALA A 618 50.20 29.29 32.60
CA ALA A 618 50.48 27.82 32.59
C ALA A 618 50.46 26.98 33.92
N THR A 619 50.00 25.71 34.02
CA THR A 619 49.58 24.58 33.13
C THR A 619 49.10 23.41 34.02
N PRO A 620 48.54 22.28 33.53
CA PRO A 620 47.80 22.00 32.29
C PRO A 620 46.32 21.61 32.58
N VAL A 621 45.51 21.48 31.54
CA VAL A 621 44.08 21.17 31.63
C VAL A 621 43.83 19.67 31.49
N ILE A 622 43.16 19.06 32.48
CA ILE A 622 42.31 17.88 32.24
C ILE A 622 40.94 18.45 31.88
N SER A 623 40.51 18.28 30.63
CA SER A 623 39.29 18.89 30.11
C SER A 623 38.06 18.05 30.43
N ASP A 624 36.98 18.71 30.82
CA ASP A 624 35.65 18.11 30.87
C ASP A 624 35.28 17.48 29.51
N PRO A 625 34.55 16.34 29.49
CA PRO A 625 34.05 15.76 28.24
C PRO A 625 32.91 16.62 27.67
N VAL A 626 33.31 17.57 26.83
CA VAL A 626 32.66 18.03 25.59
C VAL A 626 31.18 17.69 25.43
N GLY A 627 30.34 18.73 25.33
CA GLY A 627 28.98 18.57 24.78
C GLY A 627 29.05 18.19 23.29
N PHE A 628 28.55 17.02 22.93
CA PHE A 628 28.67 16.48 21.57
C PHE A 628 27.58 16.98 20.62
N THR A 629 28.02 17.51 19.49
CA THR A 629 27.20 17.81 18.32
C THR A 629 26.84 16.54 17.52
N LYS A 630 25.77 16.61 16.71
CA LYS A 630 25.35 15.66 15.66
C LYS A 630 26.40 14.58 15.31
N PHE A 631 26.10 13.32 15.64
CA PHE A 631 26.93 12.16 15.28
C PHE A 631 26.99 11.96 13.76
N ASP A 632 28.20 11.71 13.25
CA ASP A 632 28.47 11.35 11.86
C ASP A 632 28.59 9.83 11.73
N VAL A 633 27.82 9.25 10.81
CA VAL A 633 27.72 7.79 10.58
C VAL A 633 29.06 7.18 10.12
N ASN A 634 30.00 8.01 9.66
CA ASN A 634 31.31 7.57 9.17
C ASN A 634 32.34 7.31 10.28
N ASN A 635 32.07 7.62 11.56
CA ASN A 635 33.07 7.55 12.62
C ASN A 635 33.17 6.17 13.29
N VAL A 636 33.64 5.17 12.53
CA VAL A 636 33.79 3.76 12.96
C VAL A 636 34.64 3.60 14.23
N GLU A 637 35.60 4.49 14.49
CA GLU A 637 36.45 4.44 15.68
C GLU A 637 35.66 4.69 16.98
N GLN A 638 34.65 5.56 16.96
CA GLN A 638 33.79 5.81 18.14
C GLN A 638 32.93 4.59 18.50
N MET A 639 32.47 3.82 17.52
CA MET A 639 31.69 2.60 17.79
C MET A 639 32.55 1.44 18.30
N ARG A 640 33.82 1.34 17.87
CA ARG A 640 34.76 0.33 18.39
C ARG A 640 35.05 0.50 19.87
N HIS A 641 35.17 1.75 20.34
CA HIS A 641 35.37 2.03 21.77
C HIS A 641 34.26 1.45 22.67
N ILE A 642 33.06 1.24 22.13
CA ILE A 642 31.90 0.73 22.89
C ILE A 642 31.84 -0.80 22.90
N ILE A 643 32.48 -1.46 21.93
CA ILE A 643 32.80 -2.88 22.00
C ILE A 643 33.83 -3.14 23.11
N ASP A 644 34.84 -2.26 23.25
CA ASP A 644 35.87 -2.35 24.30
C ASP A 644 35.33 -2.24 25.74
N LEU A 645 34.13 -1.67 25.93
CA LEU A 645 33.43 -1.63 27.22
C LEU A 645 32.83 -2.99 27.63
N SER A 646 32.82 -3.97 26.72
CA SER A 646 32.26 -5.29 26.98
C SER A 646 33.26 -6.19 27.71
N GLN A 647 32.86 -6.75 28.84
CA GLN A 647 33.74 -7.45 29.79
C GLN A 647 33.12 -8.73 30.35
N ALA A 648 33.97 -9.59 30.91
CA ALA A 648 33.56 -10.90 31.43
C ALA A 648 32.82 -10.82 32.77
N TYR A 649 31.78 -11.64 32.95
CA TYR A 649 31.08 -11.75 34.23
C TYR A 649 31.85 -12.69 35.17
N VAL A 650 32.56 -12.12 36.13
CA VAL A 650 33.48 -12.84 37.02
C VAL A 650 32.75 -13.63 38.13
N ASN A 651 31.50 -13.31 38.45
CA ASN A 651 30.81 -13.89 39.60
C ASN A 651 30.23 -15.30 39.33
N PRO A 652 30.45 -16.29 40.24
CA PRO A 652 29.97 -17.66 40.06
C PRO A 652 28.47 -17.87 40.37
N LYS A 653 27.87 -16.90 41.07
CA LYS A 653 26.42 -16.77 41.31
C LYS A 653 25.95 -15.51 40.61
N PHE A 654 24.76 -15.57 40.02
CA PHE A 654 24.14 -14.40 39.45
C PHE A 654 23.58 -13.51 40.57
N ILE A 655 24.05 -12.26 40.64
CA ILE A 655 23.53 -11.20 41.50
C ILE A 655 23.30 -10.00 40.58
N GLN A 656 22.04 -9.59 40.46
CA GLN A 656 21.65 -8.38 39.74
C GLN A 656 21.21 -7.36 40.80
N ASN A 657 21.82 -6.18 40.77
CA ASN A 657 21.28 -5.04 41.51
C ASN A 657 20.08 -4.49 40.74
N GLU A 658 19.08 -4.01 41.47
CA GLU A 658 17.83 -3.49 40.92
C GLU A 658 18.11 -2.27 40.02
N HIS A 659 17.76 -2.38 38.75
CA HIS A 659 17.59 -1.23 37.88
C HIS A 659 16.09 -0.91 37.87
N THR A 660 15.72 0.27 38.33
CA THR A 660 14.36 0.78 38.23
C THR A 660 14.15 1.40 36.86
N LYS A 661 13.09 0.98 36.15
CA LYS A 661 12.66 1.60 34.91
C LYS A 661 11.15 1.79 34.86
N GLU A 662 10.76 2.94 34.36
CA GLU A 662 9.48 3.17 33.69
C GLU A 662 9.64 2.80 32.19
N GLU A 663 8.50 2.67 31.50
CA GLU A 663 8.25 2.09 30.16
C GLU A 663 9.29 2.45 29.06
N ILE A 664 9.60 1.63 28.03
CA ILE A 664 8.75 0.76 27.18
C ILE A 664 9.45 -0.57 26.83
N CYS A 665 8.64 -1.62 26.60
CA CYS A 665 9.06 -3.01 26.38
C CYS A 665 9.33 -3.39 24.91
N TYR A 666 10.53 -3.95 24.66
CA TYR A 666 10.68 -5.18 23.86
C TYR A 666 11.51 -6.23 24.62
N SER A 667 10.83 -6.92 25.55
CA SER A 667 11.24 -8.16 26.25
C SER A 667 12.18 -8.11 27.47
N CYS A 668 12.68 -6.94 27.89
CA CYS A 668 13.38 -6.76 29.16
C CYS A 668 12.45 -6.16 30.23
N VAL A 669 11.74 -7.02 30.98
CA VAL A 669 10.92 -6.63 32.13
C VAL A 669 11.63 -7.05 33.42
N ASP A 670 11.75 -6.11 34.36
CA ASP A 670 12.38 -6.33 35.66
C ASP A 670 11.53 -7.23 36.57
N LEU A 671 12.05 -8.41 36.86
CA LEU A 671 11.57 -9.36 37.87
C LEU A 671 12.80 -10.01 38.53
N PRO A 672 12.76 -10.26 39.85
CA PRO A 672 13.94 -10.54 40.64
C PRO A 672 14.73 -11.73 40.11
N ALA A 673 16.05 -11.62 40.17
CA ALA A 673 16.99 -12.65 39.78
C ALA A 673 16.72 -13.98 40.51
N ALA A 674 16.07 -14.92 39.83
CA ALA A 674 16.05 -16.30 40.25
C ALA A 674 17.50 -16.80 40.36
N ASN A 675 17.84 -17.54 41.43
CA ASN A 675 19.22 -17.92 41.76
C ASN A 675 19.90 -18.75 40.66
N MET A 676 20.49 -18.10 39.65
CA MET A 676 21.19 -18.79 38.56
C MET A 676 22.61 -19.18 38.99
N THR A 677 23.00 -20.42 38.68
CA THR A 677 24.30 -21.00 39.01
C THR A 677 25.07 -21.33 37.75
N ARG A 678 26.34 -20.92 37.66
CA ARG A 678 27.21 -21.28 36.53
C ARG A 678 27.43 -22.78 36.45
N LEU A 679 27.24 -23.35 35.26
CA LEU A 679 27.51 -24.75 34.97
C LEU A 679 29.03 -24.98 34.88
N LYS A 680 29.57 -25.81 35.78
CA LYS A 680 30.98 -26.23 35.79
C LYS A 680 31.16 -27.54 35.00
N ASN A 681 32.37 -27.74 34.48
CA ASN A 681 32.83 -28.97 33.81
C ASN A 681 31.98 -29.38 32.61
N VAL A 682 31.62 -28.42 31.75
CA VAL A 682 30.97 -28.71 30.46
C VAL A 682 31.73 -27.96 29.36
N ASP A 683 32.02 -28.69 28.29
CA ASP A 683 32.66 -28.22 27.07
C ASP A 683 31.67 -27.37 26.25
N ILE A 684 31.63 -26.05 26.52
CA ILE A 684 30.91 -25.02 25.75
C ILE A 684 31.83 -23.79 25.73
N SER A 685 32.00 -23.14 24.57
CA SER A 685 32.88 -21.96 24.42
C SER A 685 32.43 -20.76 25.26
N ILE A 686 31.14 -20.66 25.55
CA ILE A 686 30.50 -19.57 26.29
C ILE A 686 29.97 -20.09 27.65
N PRO A 687 30.21 -19.40 28.79
CA PRO A 687 29.72 -19.81 30.09
C PRO A 687 28.18 -19.90 30.17
N LEU A 688 27.65 -21.06 30.56
CA LEU A 688 26.20 -21.29 30.73
C LEU A 688 25.77 -21.20 32.21
N TYR A 689 24.72 -20.43 32.49
CA TYR A 689 24.09 -20.25 33.79
C TYR A 689 22.69 -20.88 33.81
N LEU A 690 22.35 -21.63 34.85
CA LEU A 690 21.07 -22.33 34.98
C LEU A 690 20.32 -21.89 36.23
N GLU A 691 19.03 -21.63 36.11
CA GLU A 691 18.11 -21.51 37.25
C GLU A 691 18.09 -22.81 38.09
N GLN A 692 17.79 -22.67 39.39
CA GLN A 692 17.67 -23.81 40.30
C GLN A 692 16.60 -24.81 39.86
N ASN A 693 16.86 -26.10 40.12
CA ASN A 693 15.97 -27.22 39.81
C ASN A 693 15.65 -27.35 38.30
N ILE A 694 16.67 -27.17 37.44
CA ILE A 694 16.63 -27.57 36.02
C ILE A 694 17.43 -28.86 35.83
N THR A 695 16.78 -29.88 35.26
CA THR A 695 17.44 -31.14 34.88
C THR A 695 18.23 -30.96 33.60
N LYS A 696 19.55 -31.17 33.67
CA LYS A 696 20.47 -31.09 32.53
C LYS A 696 20.19 -32.27 31.59
N THR A 697 20.03 -32.01 30.30
CA THR A 697 19.83 -33.05 29.27
C THR A 697 20.88 -32.91 28.16
N SER A 698 21.21 -34.00 27.47
CA SER A 698 22.15 -33.98 26.34
C SER A 698 21.68 -33.07 25.20
N LYS A 699 20.37 -33.09 24.86
CA LYS A 699 19.76 -32.17 23.87
C LYS A 699 20.01 -30.70 24.24
N MET A 700 19.85 -30.35 25.52
CA MET A 700 20.09 -28.98 26.00
C MET A 700 21.55 -28.53 25.87
N ILE A 701 22.51 -29.44 26.07
CA ILE A 701 23.95 -29.11 25.89
C ILE A 701 24.32 -28.99 24.40
N ASP A 702 23.77 -29.83 23.51
CA ASP A 702 23.95 -29.66 22.05
C ASP A 702 23.35 -28.33 21.56
N GLN A 703 22.17 -27.94 22.06
CA GLN A 703 21.56 -26.63 21.79
C GLN A 703 22.39 -25.47 22.34
N ALA A 704 23.01 -25.62 23.51
CA ALA A 704 23.92 -24.62 24.06
C ALA A 704 25.19 -24.47 23.19
N LYS A 705 25.73 -25.58 22.67
CA LYS A 705 26.85 -25.57 21.71
C LYS A 705 26.48 -24.88 20.40
N GLN A 706 25.28 -25.15 19.86
CA GLN A 706 24.76 -24.50 18.65
C GLN A 706 24.68 -22.98 18.82
N LEU A 707 24.02 -22.51 19.88
CA LEU A 707 23.92 -21.07 20.15
C LEU A 707 25.30 -20.44 20.42
N ALA A 708 26.17 -21.13 21.16
CA ALA A 708 27.51 -20.63 21.43
C ALA A 708 28.36 -20.52 20.15
N TRP A 709 28.26 -21.48 19.22
CA TRP A 709 28.92 -21.42 17.91
C TRP A 709 28.50 -20.19 17.09
N LEU A 710 27.20 -19.87 17.09
CA LEU A 710 26.68 -18.67 16.43
C LEU A 710 27.21 -17.38 17.08
N LEU A 711 27.12 -17.26 18.41
CA LEU A 711 27.51 -16.05 19.12
C LEU A 711 29.02 -15.82 19.08
N THR A 712 29.84 -16.87 19.19
CA THR A 712 31.28 -16.80 18.93
C THR A 712 31.56 -16.37 17.48
N GLY A 713 30.86 -16.93 16.51
CA GLY A 713 30.98 -16.53 15.10
C GLY A 713 30.68 -15.04 14.85
N LEU A 714 29.59 -14.52 15.44
CA LEU A 714 29.23 -13.10 15.38
C LEU A 714 30.26 -12.22 16.11
N ALA A 715 30.73 -12.64 17.29
CA ALA A 715 31.75 -11.91 18.04
C ALA A 715 33.05 -11.79 17.25
N ASP A 716 33.57 -12.90 16.72
CA ASP A 716 34.86 -12.92 16.02
C ASP A 716 34.81 -12.22 14.66
N ASN A 717 33.73 -12.43 13.87
CA ASN A 717 33.69 -12.03 12.46
C ASN A 717 32.96 -10.70 12.20
N VAL A 718 31.96 -10.37 13.02
CA VAL A 718 31.11 -9.19 12.84
C VAL A 718 31.52 -8.08 13.80
N PHE A 719 31.37 -8.31 15.11
CA PHE A 719 31.54 -7.25 16.11
C PHE A 719 32.99 -7.05 16.60
N ARG A 720 33.90 -7.99 16.33
CA ARG A 720 35.25 -8.05 16.94
C ARG A 720 35.21 -8.01 18.47
N LEU A 721 34.17 -8.61 19.04
CA LEU A 721 33.86 -8.62 20.46
C LEU A 721 34.70 -9.66 21.20
N ASN A 722 35.20 -9.33 22.40
CA ASN A 722 35.85 -10.32 23.26
C ASN A 722 34.85 -11.40 23.67
N ILE A 723 35.07 -12.65 23.23
CA ILE A 723 34.21 -13.82 23.52
C ILE A 723 33.92 -13.97 25.03
N GLN A 724 34.85 -13.56 25.90
CA GLN A 724 34.67 -13.64 27.36
C GLN A 724 33.54 -12.74 27.89
N SER A 725 33.11 -11.72 27.14
CA SER A 725 31.95 -10.88 27.48
C SER A 725 30.60 -11.56 27.22
N LEU A 726 30.57 -12.64 26.45
CA LEU A 726 29.38 -13.40 26.14
C LEU A 726 29.09 -14.44 27.23
N HIS A 727 27.81 -14.62 27.53
CA HIS A 727 27.30 -15.57 28.51
C HIS A 727 25.97 -16.16 28.00
N LEU A 728 25.69 -17.42 28.34
CA LEU A 728 24.39 -18.04 28.13
C LEU A 728 23.66 -18.19 29.45
N PHE A 729 22.34 -18.03 29.45
CA PHE A 729 21.51 -18.38 30.60
C PHE A 729 20.29 -19.21 30.19
N TYR A 730 19.64 -19.86 31.16
CA TYR A 730 18.36 -20.53 30.98
C TYR A 730 17.49 -20.29 32.20
N ASP A 731 16.36 -19.61 31.99
CA ASP A 731 15.25 -19.48 32.94
C ASP A 731 14.07 -20.39 32.55
N LYS A 732 13.20 -20.72 33.50
CA LYS A 732 12.03 -21.58 33.28
C LYS A 732 10.87 -20.88 32.60
N VAL A 733 10.65 -19.61 32.96
CA VAL A 733 9.53 -18.77 32.52
C VAL A 733 10.00 -17.32 32.50
N GLY A 734 9.63 -16.57 31.47
CA GLY A 734 9.86 -15.12 31.40
C GLY A 734 9.95 -14.60 29.96
N PRO A 735 9.85 -13.28 29.74
CA PRO A 735 9.98 -12.68 28.41
C PRO A 735 11.45 -12.51 27.95
N ARG A 736 12.44 -12.64 28.85
CA ARG A 736 13.83 -12.21 28.61
C ARG A 736 14.53 -13.01 27.50
N ILE A 737 14.83 -12.35 26.38
CA ILE A 737 15.60 -12.91 25.25
C ILE A 737 17.10 -12.80 25.51
N ALA A 738 17.56 -11.63 25.95
CA ALA A 738 18.92 -11.34 26.37
C ALA A 738 18.91 -10.21 27.43
N PHE A 739 20.09 -9.88 27.98
CA PHE A 739 20.32 -8.65 28.74
C PHE A 739 21.83 -8.35 28.83
N ASN A 740 22.18 -7.08 29.05
CA ASN A 740 23.52 -6.63 29.39
C ASN A 740 23.60 -6.24 30.88
N THR A 741 24.66 -6.66 31.57
CA THR A 741 24.99 -6.20 32.92
C THR A 741 26.45 -5.76 32.99
N ASN A 742 26.69 -4.46 33.09
CA ASN A 742 28.01 -3.84 33.14
C ASN A 742 28.97 -4.31 32.02
N GLY A 743 28.50 -4.44 30.78
CA GLY A 743 29.29 -4.91 29.65
C GLY A 743 29.38 -6.43 29.50
N ALA A 744 28.75 -7.21 30.38
CA ALA A 744 28.58 -8.65 30.20
C ALA A 744 27.23 -8.95 29.54
N LEU A 745 27.26 -9.53 28.33
CA LEU A 745 26.08 -9.82 27.52
C LEU A 745 25.60 -11.26 27.79
N PHE A 746 24.34 -11.42 28.17
CA PHE A 746 23.71 -12.70 28.50
C PHE A 746 22.59 -13.05 27.53
N PHE A 747 22.64 -14.22 26.90
CA PHE A 747 21.65 -14.67 25.91
C PHE A 747 20.86 -15.88 26.42
N ASN A 748 19.54 -15.88 26.25
CA ASN A 748 18.67 -16.93 26.78
C ASN A 748 18.62 -18.16 25.85
N LEU A 749 19.16 -19.27 26.34
CA LEU A 749 19.14 -20.57 25.69
C LEU A 749 17.71 -21.14 25.56
N ARG A 750 16.77 -20.77 26.44
CA ARG A 750 15.37 -21.20 26.33
C ARG A 750 14.74 -20.65 25.06
N TYR A 751 14.95 -19.37 24.74
CA TYR A 751 14.45 -18.76 23.50
C TYR A 751 15.02 -19.44 22.25
N PHE A 752 16.32 -19.74 22.22
CA PHE A 752 16.92 -20.50 21.12
C PHE A 752 16.27 -21.88 20.93
N LYS A 753 16.04 -22.57 22.05
CA LYS A 753 15.41 -23.89 22.09
C LYS A 753 13.94 -23.88 21.63
N GLU A 754 13.17 -22.89 22.07
CA GLU A 754 11.72 -22.81 21.83
C GLU A 754 11.38 -22.26 20.44
N VAL A 755 12.19 -21.35 19.89
CA VAL A 755 11.91 -20.69 18.60
C VAL A 755 12.64 -21.37 17.43
N PHE A 756 13.92 -21.72 17.59
CA PHE A 756 14.78 -22.07 16.46
C PHE A 756 15.23 -23.53 16.41
N ALA A 757 15.35 -24.20 17.57
CA ALA A 757 16.13 -25.44 17.61
C ALA A 757 15.50 -26.63 16.87
N ASP A 758 14.17 -26.76 16.80
CA ASP A 758 13.57 -27.87 16.05
C ASP A 758 13.67 -27.63 14.52
N GLN A 759 13.45 -26.39 14.05
CA GLN A 759 13.69 -25.99 12.66
C GLN A 759 15.15 -26.17 12.25
N LEU A 760 16.09 -25.83 13.14
CA LEU A 760 17.52 -26.04 12.92
C LEU A 760 17.89 -27.53 12.87
N GLN A 761 17.26 -28.40 13.66
CA GLN A 761 17.52 -29.85 13.60
C GLN A 761 17.01 -30.46 12.29
N ASP A 762 15.92 -29.96 11.71
CA ASP A 762 15.45 -30.42 10.39
C ASP A 762 16.37 -29.95 9.25
N TYR A 763 16.87 -28.71 9.30
CA TYR A 763 17.95 -28.26 8.40
C TYR A 763 19.21 -29.14 8.52
N LEU A 764 19.64 -29.46 9.74
CA LEU A 764 20.79 -30.34 10.00
C LEU A 764 20.58 -31.80 9.55
N ARG A 765 19.36 -32.21 9.18
CA ARG A 765 19.04 -33.50 8.54
C ARG A 765 19.00 -33.40 7.01
N LYS A 766 18.77 -32.21 6.45
CA LYS A 766 18.57 -31.96 5.03
C LYS A 766 19.50 -30.83 4.52
N PRO A 767 20.81 -31.09 4.36
CA PRO A 767 21.80 -30.05 4.10
C PRO A 767 21.70 -29.37 2.72
N ASN A 768 20.81 -29.84 1.83
CA ASN A 768 20.68 -29.40 0.43
C ASN A 768 19.46 -28.50 0.18
N GLU A 769 18.64 -28.19 1.19
CA GLU A 769 17.53 -27.22 1.08
C GLU A 769 18.05 -25.77 1.33
N PRO A 770 17.43 -24.73 0.71
CA PRO A 770 17.95 -23.37 0.73
C PRO A 770 18.07 -22.75 2.14
N ASN A 771 19.07 -21.87 2.31
CA ASN A 771 19.66 -21.44 3.58
C ASN A 771 18.80 -20.47 4.44
N SER A 772 17.48 -20.48 4.31
CA SER A 772 16.57 -19.47 4.89
C SER A 772 16.61 -19.45 6.43
N ILE A 773 16.55 -20.62 7.08
CA ILE A 773 16.55 -20.70 8.56
C ILE A 773 17.86 -20.23 9.18
N VAL A 774 19.02 -20.50 8.55
CA VAL A 774 20.31 -20.00 9.05
C VAL A 774 20.36 -18.48 8.96
N SER A 775 19.89 -17.90 7.85
CA SER A 775 19.72 -16.45 7.69
C SER A 775 18.81 -15.86 8.78
N THR A 776 17.64 -16.46 9.02
CA THR A 776 16.71 -16.03 10.08
C THR A 776 17.38 -16.01 11.46
N ILE A 777 18.09 -17.09 11.83
CA ILE A 777 18.78 -17.22 13.12
C ILE A 777 19.92 -16.18 13.25
N VAL A 778 20.75 -16.03 12.21
CA VAL A 778 21.87 -15.07 12.19
C VAL A 778 21.36 -13.63 12.31
N ASN A 779 20.34 -13.26 11.52
CA ASN A 779 19.75 -11.91 11.55
C ASN A 779 19.12 -11.59 12.91
N PHE A 780 18.45 -12.56 13.53
CA PHE A 780 17.87 -12.40 14.86
C PHE A 780 18.95 -12.13 15.92
N TYR A 781 19.97 -13.00 16.04
CA TYR A 781 21.01 -12.82 17.06
C TYR A 781 21.95 -11.65 16.77
N PHE A 782 22.13 -11.25 15.51
CA PHE A 782 22.78 -9.99 15.15
C PHE A 782 22.05 -8.80 15.79
N MET A 783 20.74 -8.67 15.58
CA MET A 783 19.96 -7.56 16.14
C MET A 783 19.89 -7.58 17.67
N VAL A 784 19.77 -8.77 18.28
CA VAL A 784 19.84 -8.91 19.75
C VAL A 784 21.22 -8.47 20.27
N THR A 785 22.31 -8.83 19.59
CA THR A 785 23.66 -8.40 20.00
C THR A 785 23.84 -6.89 19.86
N CYS A 786 23.32 -6.26 18.80
CA CYS A 786 23.30 -4.80 18.68
C CYS A 786 22.49 -4.13 19.80
N HIS A 787 21.37 -4.71 20.23
CA HIS A 787 20.55 -4.21 21.34
C HIS A 787 21.32 -4.23 22.65
N GLU A 788 21.96 -5.36 22.97
CA GLU A 788 22.75 -5.47 24.19
C GLU A 788 24.02 -4.61 24.15
N LEU A 789 24.66 -4.43 23.00
CA LEU A 789 25.79 -3.50 22.85
C LEU A 789 25.39 -2.03 23.05
N ALA A 790 24.19 -1.62 22.63
CA ALA A 790 23.68 -0.27 22.88
C ALA A 790 23.52 0.03 24.39
N HIS A 791 23.26 -0.99 25.21
CA HIS A 791 23.22 -0.87 26.67
C HIS A 791 24.58 -0.62 27.33
N ASN A 792 25.72 -0.72 26.62
CA ASN A 792 27.00 -0.19 27.12
C ASN A 792 27.01 1.35 27.22
N MET A 793 26.15 2.04 26.46
CA MET A 793 26.04 3.51 26.46
C MET A 793 24.79 4.03 27.17
N TYR A 794 23.63 3.46 26.84
CA TYR A 794 22.34 3.96 27.31
C TYR A 794 21.61 2.89 28.09
N SER A 795 21.42 3.11 29.39
CA SER A 795 20.61 2.22 30.22
C SER A 795 19.16 2.21 29.76
N ASN A 796 18.59 3.38 29.45
CA ASN A 796 17.18 3.57 29.11
C ASN A 796 16.89 3.35 27.63
N HIS A 797 15.70 2.84 27.30
CA HIS A 797 15.24 2.59 25.93
C HIS A 797 14.66 3.87 25.29
N ASP A 798 15.37 4.99 25.44
CA ASP A 798 14.95 6.29 24.94
C ASP A 798 15.26 6.48 23.44
N LEU A 799 14.98 7.68 22.92
CA LEU A 799 15.28 8.01 21.52
C LEU A 799 16.78 7.91 21.19
N ASN A 800 17.66 8.18 22.16
CA ASN A 800 19.11 8.08 21.97
C ASN A 800 19.52 6.61 21.83
N PHE A 801 19.02 5.73 22.69
CA PHE A 801 19.22 4.28 22.58
C PHE A 801 18.72 3.74 21.24
N ILE A 802 17.52 4.12 20.80
CA ILE A 802 16.95 3.61 19.53
C ILE A 802 17.77 4.07 18.33
N GLN A 803 18.17 5.36 18.28
CA GLN A 803 19.05 5.87 17.24
C GLN A 803 20.42 5.18 17.25
N TYR A 804 20.96 4.90 18.45
CA TYR A 804 22.26 4.26 18.60
C TYR A 804 22.25 2.77 18.20
N LEU A 805 21.19 2.04 18.55
CA LEU A 805 20.91 0.67 18.10
C LEU A 805 20.84 0.59 16.55
N GLN A 806 20.13 1.53 15.92
CA GLN A 806 20.06 1.61 14.46
C GLN A 806 21.44 1.85 13.83
N GLN A 807 22.26 2.72 14.42
CA GLN A 807 23.62 2.99 13.95
C GLN A 807 24.54 1.76 14.05
N LEU A 808 24.51 1.03 15.18
CA LEU A 808 25.25 -0.24 15.33
C LEU A 808 24.83 -1.26 14.26
N ALA A 809 23.52 -1.43 14.04
CA ALA A 809 23.00 -2.35 13.04
C ALA A 809 23.42 -1.97 11.61
N VAL A 810 23.42 -0.68 11.25
CA VAL A 810 23.87 -0.19 9.94
C VAL A 810 25.38 -0.40 9.74
N VAL A 811 26.20 -0.08 10.75
CA VAL A 811 27.67 -0.19 10.62
C VAL A 811 28.12 -1.63 10.45
N PHE A 812 27.60 -2.57 11.26
CA PHE A 812 28.01 -3.98 11.19
C PHE A 812 27.24 -4.82 10.16
N MET A 813 26.36 -4.20 9.36
CA MET A 813 25.52 -4.89 8.38
C MET A 813 26.37 -5.62 7.31
N VAL A 814 27.46 -5.00 6.85
CA VAL A 814 28.30 -5.53 5.77
C VAL A 814 29.10 -6.73 6.23
N GLU A 815 29.70 -6.65 7.42
CA GLU A 815 30.37 -7.77 8.07
C GLU A 815 29.39 -8.91 8.38
N LYS A 816 28.15 -8.60 8.78
CA LYS A 816 27.08 -9.60 8.96
C LYS A 816 26.74 -10.30 7.66
N GLU A 817 26.57 -9.58 6.54
CA GLU A 817 26.27 -10.23 5.25
C GLU A 817 27.46 -11.05 4.70
N THR A 818 28.68 -10.67 5.06
CA THR A 818 29.88 -11.46 4.74
C THR A 818 29.91 -12.73 5.58
N PHE A 819 29.77 -12.61 6.90
CA PHE A 819 29.68 -13.75 7.83
C PHE A 819 28.58 -14.74 7.44
N LEU A 820 27.38 -14.25 7.07
CA LEU A 820 26.25 -15.12 6.71
C LEU A 820 26.52 -16.00 5.47
N LYS A 821 27.37 -15.57 4.53
CA LYS A 821 27.72 -16.38 3.34
C LYS A 821 28.59 -17.58 3.70
N ASP A 822 29.49 -17.40 4.67
CA ASP A 822 30.50 -18.40 5.04
C ASP A 822 30.08 -19.23 6.28
N PHE A 823 29.10 -18.76 7.05
CA PHE A 823 28.66 -19.41 8.28
C PHE A 823 27.72 -20.60 8.03
N SER A 824 28.03 -21.73 8.68
CA SER A 824 27.19 -22.92 8.67
C SER A 824 27.14 -23.61 10.03
N PHE A 825 25.95 -24.02 10.45
CA PHE A 825 25.75 -24.91 11.59
C PHE A 825 26.17 -26.37 11.30
N GLN A 826 26.57 -26.74 10.09
CA GLN A 826 27.15 -28.06 9.85
C GLN A 826 28.59 -28.12 10.42
N ASN A 827 29.31 -26.99 10.38
CA ASN A 827 30.70 -26.88 10.79
C ASN A 827 30.91 -26.99 12.32
N TYR A 828 29.87 -26.74 13.15
CA TYR A 828 29.98 -26.97 14.60
C TYR A 828 30.13 -28.47 14.94
N ARG A 829 29.67 -29.37 14.05
CA ARG A 829 29.78 -30.83 14.22
C ARG A 829 31.10 -31.42 13.73
N THR A 830 31.86 -30.70 12.89
CA THR A 830 33.16 -31.16 12.36
C THR A 830 34.35 -30.73 13.24
N ASN A 831 34.20 -29.71 14.07
CA ASN A 831 35.18 -29.31 15.10
C ASN A 831 35.00 -30.15 16.40
N LYS A 832 35.00 -31.48 16.27
CA LYS A 832 34.67 -32.42 17.36
C LYS A 832 35.80 -33.38 17.69
#